data_AF-A0A7C4CXP9-F1
#
_entry.id   AF-A0A7C4CXP9-F1
#
_cell.length_a   1.000
_cell.length_b   1.000
_cell.length_c   1.000
_cell.angle_alpha   90.00
_cell.angle_beta   90.00
_cell.angle_gamma   90.00
#
_symmetry.space_group_name_H-M   'P 1'
#
loop_
_entity.id
_entity.type
_entity.pdbx_description
1 polymer ?
#
loop_
_entity_poly.entity_id
_entity_poly.type
_entity_poly.pdbx_seq_one_letter_code
_entity_poly.pdbx_strand_id
1 'polypeptide(L)'
;MSKLSRRKFIELGSLASLAVIAGATLGPAIYEKMHLVQIPAENLRAVKQRIKKRDVQVKYTACVMCAAECALEVWVKDGRVVRVYGNPHLTYNSRGAACAKAIAGLQLVYSPYRIKYPLKRVGERGEGKFVRISWEQAIDEIARKLVEIKKKYGPEALLTDTGDVTDRDQYWRLTFAFGSPNAVEHGAICDTPRRHGPKLIVNGKRWEPDILRPVPIRMPDGSLKWYDKHDAKLIIYVGWNPFTATRIVWETVGTVRAKKENGCKVFVVDPGFSNTASLADEWFPIRPGTDGDLFAAMLRYILEHNNPADPTRNYIDYSVLKYVEGWEEFLENFKSWWDKVDPVNGFKYFTLEWAEARTGLPKEKIEYLAHVFGITKPAALIWGMQSPGHHYNGYVASILGCVLNIITGNFEARGGVIDTEIVKSSKGGTATGRWFNTRKVKRIINGVEVEAEQEKLHYARYGDWPAAWDDVVGDLPRMIMEGIELKYGPFKGHKYPLAAYILRTGNTLITAGPVYKFIEAFTAKKPDGEYKLELYVYIDTILLESGLYADYILPEASYLERMSLSDIYPTHPIIFLRDAVIEPLFESKKPTDIMNMLAKKIYEYEMKEFGKSDIMPEEFWEKYKTEEDFVNEMLRVAPGRPNVGRPLPYPNLPEGYTLIGTPESLEEGRVKIDDEKKTVTGEYVTVEYLRKHYGGAFWPMSWYRYREWDEEKQDWKPGGIIKTKTKKLELHFYTYEGINKLVTESGVVPPSWRKLGWEKLPTSFYWFETVWNYYTNPEYVKYRDEYPFQL
;
A
#
# COMPACT_ATOMS: atom_id res chain seq x y z
N MET A 1 -21.15 -22.26 -39.54
CA MET A 1 -20.27 -21.43 -38.69
C MET A 1 -18.88 -21.40 -39.30
N SER A 2 -18.49 -20.32 -39.97
CA SER A 2 -17.18 -20.21 -40.63
C SER A 2 -16.07 -20.05 -39.58
N LYS A 3 -15.06 -20.93 -39.59
CA LYS A 3 -13.87 -20.84 -38.72
C LYS A 3 -13.15 -19.51 -38.97
N LEU A 4 -13.18 -18.62 -37.99
CA LEU A 4 -12.36 -17.41 -38.00
C LEU A 4 -10.89 -17.81 -37.91
N SER A 5 -10.08 -17.41 -38.89
CA SER A 5 -8.64 -17.66 -38.84
C SER A 5 -7.98 -16.77 -37.78
N ARG A 6 -6.91 -17.27 -37.16
CA ARG A 6 -6.13 -16.57 -36.12
C ARG A 6 -5.63 -15.20 -36.60
N ARG A 7 -5.32 -15.07 -37.90
CA ARG A 7 -4.93 -13.80 -38.54
C ARG A 7 -6.09 -12.81 -38.62
N LYS A 8 -7.29 -13.27 -38.98
CA LYS A 8 -8.51 -12.45 -39.04
C LYS A 8 -9.00 -12.05 -37.65
N PHE A 9 -8.78 -12.90 -36.64
CA PHE A 9 -9.01 -12.59 -35.23
C PHE A 9 -8.04 -11.50 -34.70
N ILE A 10 -6.76 -11.58 -35.06
CA ILE A 10 -5.75 -10.55 -34.71
C ILE A 10 -6.04 -9.24 -35.46
N GLU A 11 -6.41 -9.28 -36.74
CA GLU A 11 -6.83 -8.08 -37.49
C GLU A 11 -8.06 -7.43 -36.86
N LEU A 12 -9.08 -8.20 -36.50
CA LEU A 12 -10.26 -7.69 -35.78
C LEU A 12 -9.91 -7.14 -34.39
N GLY A 13 -8.96 -7.76 -33.70
CA GLY A 13 -8.42 -7.27 -32.42
C GLY A 13 -7.68 -5.94 -32.57
N SER A 14 -6.87 -5.80 -33.63
CA SER A 14 -6.11 -4.57 -33.93
C SER A 14 -6.97 -3.40 -34.42
N LEU A 15 -8.07 -3.70 -35.12
CA LEU A 15 -9.09 -2.71 -35.50
C LEU A 15 -9.96 -2.29 -34.31
N ALA A 16 -10.21 -3.19 -33.35
CA ALA A 16 -10.92 -2.88 -32.12
C ALA A 16 -10.09 -1.98 -31.18
N SER A 17 -8.78 -2.17 -31.09
CA SER A 17 -7.90 -1.31 -30.30
C SER A 17 -7.74 0.09 -30.92
N LEU A 18 -7.76 0.23 -32.25
CA LEU A 18 -7.83 1.54 -32.92
C LEU A 18 -9.15 2.29 -32.65
N ALA A 19 -10.28 1.56 -32.50
CA ALA A 19 -11.56 2.17 -32.14
C ALA A 19 -11.63 2.63 -30.67
N VAL A 20 -10.85 2.02 -29.77
CA VAL A 20 -10.73 2.43 -28.36
C VAL A 20 -9.94 3.74 -28.24
N ILE A 21 -8.87 3.93 -29.02
CA ILE A 21 -8.11 5.20 -29.04
C ILE A 21 -8.96 6.34 -29.64
N ALA A 22 -9.86 6.03 -30.58
CA ALA A 22 -10.79 6.99 -31.19
C ALA A 22 -12.07 7.25 -30.34
N GLY A 23 -12.14 6.71 -29.13
CA GLY A 23 -13.41 6.46 -28.44
C GLY A 23 -13.75 7.32 -27.23
N ALA A 24 -12.99 8.37 -26.85
CA ALA A 24 -13.37 9.21 -25.71
C ALA A 24 -12.86 10.66 -25.80
N THR A 25 -13.81 11.58 -26.06
CA THR A 25 -13.92 12.96 -25.53
C THR A 25 -12.64 13.75 -25.15
N LEU A 26 -11.98 14.36 -26.14
CA LEU A 26 -11.20 15.59 -25.92
C LEU A 26 -12.08 16.80 -26.27
N GLY A 27 -12.18 17.78 -25.36
CA GLY A 27 -12.76 19.08 -25.66
C GLY A 27 -11.95 19.81 -26.74
N PRO A 28 -12.58 20.63 -27.61
CA PRO A 28 -11.93 21.20 -28.79
C PRO A 28 -10.66 22.01 -28.49
N ALA A 29 -10.56 22.64 -27.31
CA ALA A 29 -9.43 23.48 -26.93
C ALA A 29 -8.11 22.73 -26.64
N ILE A 30 -8.15 21.42 -26.41
CA ILE A 30 -6.95 20.60 -26.09
C ILE A 30 -6.39 19.93 -27.35
N TYR A 31 -7.22 19.73 -28.39
CA TYR A 31 -6.85 19.03 -29.62
C TYR A 31 -5.84 19.79 -30.50
N GLU A 32 -5.84 21.12 -30.46
CA GLU A 32 -4.93 21.93 -31.30
C GLU A 32 -3.46 21.90 -30.86
N LYS A 33 -3.13 21.38 -29.67
CA LYS A 33 -1.77 21.47 -29.08
C LYS A 33 -1.02 20.13 -28.91
N MET A 34 -1.61 18.97 -29.26
CA MET A 34 -0.96 17.66 -29.07
C MET A 34 -0.63 16.95 -30.39
N HIS A 35 0.61 17.10 -30.87
CA HIS A 35 1.12 16.53 -32.12
C HIS A 35 1.52 15.04 -32.07
N LEU A 36 0.75 14.14 -31.45
CA LEU A 36 1.08 12.70 -31.48
C LEU A 36 -0.16 11.81 -31.67
N VAL A 37 -0.26 11.26 -32.88
CA VAL A 37 -1.28 10.36 -33.48
C VAL A 37 -2.56 11.08 -33.95
N GLN A 38 -2.52 11.57 -35.20
CA GLN A 38 -3.69 12.02 -35.94
C GLN A 38 -4.59 10.81 -36.27
N ILE A 39 -5.62 10.56 -35.46
CA ILE A 39 -6.76 9.75 -35.90
C ILE A 39 -7.63 10.65 -36.77
N PRO A 40 -7.92 10.29 -38.05
CA PRO A 40 -8.78 11.09 -38.91
C PRO A 40 -10.15 11.34 -38.25
N ALA A 41 -10.64 12.57 -38.31
CA ALA A 41 -11.89 13.01 -37.67
C ALA A 41 -13.11 12.15 -38.06
N GLU A 42 -13.07 11.52 -39.23
CA GLU A 42 -14.10 10.59 -39.73
C GLU A 42 -14.19 9.30 -38.89
N ASN A 43 -13.06 8.77 -38.43
CA ASN A 43 -13.02 7.56 -37.58
C ASN A 43 -13.60 7.85 -36.18
N LEU A 44 -13.35 9.04 -35.64
CA LEU A 44 -13.93 9.51 -34.38
C LEU A 44 -15.45 9.66 -34.49
N ARG A 45 -15.95 10.22 -35.61
CA ARG A 45 -17.40 10.32 -35.90
C ARG A 45 -18.05 8.93 -36.03
N ALA A 46 -17.39 7.99 -36.70
CA ALA A 46 -17.87 6.62 -36.87
C ALA A 46 -17.94 5.85 -35.54
N VAL A 47 -16.96 6.02 -34.64
CA VAL A 47 -16.98 5.42 -33.29
C VAL A 47 -18.08 6.04 -32.44
N LYS A 48 -18.21 7.38 -32.42
CA LYS A 48 -19.30 8.08 -31.71
C LYS A 48 -20.69 7.68 -32.22
N GLN A 49 -20.86 7.53 -33.54
CA GLN A 49 -22.11 7.01 -34.12
C GLN A 49 -22.34 5.54 -33.74
N ARG A 50 -21.30 4.70 -33.63
CA ARG A 50 -21.43 3.30 -33.20
C ARG A 50 -21.78 3.17 -31.72
N ILE A 51 -21.25 4.02 -30.85
CA ILE A 51 -21.62 4.08 -29.42
C ILE A 51 -23.07 4.59 -29.28
N LYS A 52 -23.43 5.68 -29.96
CA LYS A 52 -24.82 6.18 -30.02
C LYS A 52 -25.81 5.13 -30.55
N LYS A 53 -25.39 4.29 -31.50
CA LYS A 53 -26.22 3.18 -32.03
C LYS A 53 -26.37 1.99 -31.07
N ARG A 54 -25.58 1.88 -30.01
CA ARG A 54 -25.56 0.70 -29.13
C ARG A 54 -26.33 0.85 -27.82
N ASP A 55 -26.83 2.05 -27.52
CA ASP A 55 -27.51 2.40 -26.27
C ASP A 55 -26.71 1.94 -25.04
N VAL A 56 -25.56 2.60 -24.83
CA VAL A 56 -24.59 2.23 -23.78
C VAL A 56 -24.21 3.48 -23.00
N GLN A 57 -24.26 3.40 -21.68
CA GLN A 57 -23.76 4.42 -20.77
C GLN A 57 -22.29 4.17 -20.48
N VAL A 58 -21.46 5.19 -20.61
CA VAL A 58 -20.04 5.14 -20.23
C VAL A 58 -19.91 5.75 -18.83
N LYS A 59 -19.34 4.98 -17.89
CA LYS A 59 -19.08 5.38 -16.51
C LYS A 59 -17.62 5.18 -16.16
N TYR A 60 -17.10 5.97 -15.22
CA TYR A 60 -15.71 5.87 -14.77
C TYR A 60 -15.65 5.39 -13.33
N THR A 61 -14.71 4.51 -13.03
CA THR A 61 -14.50 3.94 -11.69
C THR A 61 -13.05 3.49 -11.51
N ALA A 62 -12.72 2.82 -10.41
CA ALA A 62 -11.37 2.29 -10.15
C ALA A 62 -11.41 0.78 -9.90
N CYS A 63 -10.46 0.07 -10.51
CA CYS A 63 -10.27 -1.37 -10.37
C CYS A 63 -9.98 -1.77 -8.91
N VAL A 64 -10.31 -3.00 -8.51
CA VAL A 64 -9.86 -3.59 -7.22
C VAL A 64 -9.22 -4.98 -7.39
N MET A 65 -8.99 -5.42 -8.63
CA MET A 65 -8.45 -6.76 -8.90
C MET A 65 -6.97 -6.92 -8.48
N CYS A 66 -6.32 -5.83 -8.10
CA CYS A 66 -5.05 -5.79 -7.38
C CYS A 66 -4.84 -4.36 -6.83
N ALA A 67 -3.84 -4.20 -5.96
CA ALA A 67 -3.49 -2.92 -5.33
C ALA A 67 -2.94 -1.83 -6.29
N ALA A 68 -3.01 -2.03 -7.61
CA ALA A 68 -2.80 -0.99 -8.61
C ALA A 68 -3.89 0.08 -8.58
N GLU A 69 -5.12 -0.39 -8.34
CA GLU A 69 -6.37 0.37 -8.37
C GLU A 69 -6.51 1.32 -9.56
N CYS A 70 -6.06 0.82 -10.72
CA CYS A 70 -6.10 1.54 -11.98
C CYS A 70 -7.50 2.08 -12.29
N ALA A 71 -7.54 3.28 -12.88
CA ALA A 71 -8.78 3.88 -13.33
C ALA A 71 -9.35 3.14 -14.54
N LEU A 72 -10.67 2.99 -14.56
CA LEU A 72 -11.41 2.23 -15.55
C LEU A 72 -12.47 3.10 -16.24
N GLU A 73 -12.66 2.84 -17.52
CA GLU A 73 -13.84 3.21 -18.27
C GLU A 73 -14.72 1.96 -18.43
N VAL A 74 -15.98 2.05 -18.00
CA VAL A 74 -16.91 0.92 -17.93
C VAL A 74 -18.15 1.22 -18.75
N TRP A 75 -18.51 0.29 -19.63
CA TRP A 75 -19.65 0.40 -20.52
C TRP A 75 -20.82 -0.39 -19.94
N VAL A 76 -21.93 0.29 -19.66
CA VAL A 76 -23.14 -0.25 -19.05
C VAL A 76 -24.29 -0.20 -20.04
N LYS A 77 -25.00 -1.31 -20.21
CA LYS A 77 -26.20 -1.43 -21.03
C LYS A 77 -27.25 -2.24 -20.26
N ASP A 78 -28.48 -1.74 -20.22
CA ASP A 78 -29.61 -2.39 -19.53
C ASP A 78 -29.27 -2.77 -18.07
N GLY A 79 -28.58 -1.87 -17.35
CA GLY A 79 -28.15 -2.09 -15.97
C GLY A 79 -27.00 -3.10 -15.80
N ARG A 80 -26.38 -3.57 -16.89
CA ARG A 80 -25.30 -4.57 -16.87
C ARG A 80 -24.03 -4.03 -17.49
N VAL A 81 -22.90 -4.37 -16.90
CA VAL A 81 -21.58 -4.07 -17.46
C VAL A 81 -21.32 -5.00 -18.62
N VAL A 82 -21.07 -4.43 -19.80
CA VAL A 82 -20.79 -5.18 -21.04
C VAL A 82 -19.33 -5.11 -21.46
N ARG A 83 -18.58 -4.07 -21.04
CA ARG A 83 -17.13 -3.93 -21.28
C ARG A 83 -16.43 -3.11 -20.20
N VAL A 84 -15.13 -3.38 -20.04
CA VAL A 84 -14.20 -2.64 -19.18
C VAL A 84 -12.97 -2.27 -20.01
N TYR A 85 -12.51 -1.04 -19.89
CA TYR A 85 -11.27 -0.52 -20.47
C TYR A 85 -10.48 0.24 -19.41
N GLY A 86 -9.21 0.56 -19.67
CA GLY A 86 -8.50 1.54 -18.86
C GLY A 86 -9.06 2.93 -19.15
N ASN A 87 -9.11 3.80 -18.15
CA ASN A 87 -9.58 5.16 -18.36
C ASN A 87 -8.55 5.96 -19.17
N PRO A 88 -8.88 6.43 -20.39
CA PRO A 88 -7.93 7.15 -21.24
C PRO A 88 -7.67 8.58 -20.77
N HIS A 89 -8.52 9.13 -19.90
CA HIS A 89 -8.40 10.48 -19.37
C HIS A 89 -7.40 10.61 -18.22
N LEU A 90 -7.02 9.49 -17.59
CA LEU A 90 -6.14 9.51 -16.41
C LEU A 90 -4.76 8.93 -16.73
N THR A 91 -3.74 9.61 -16.20
CA THR A 91 -2.31 9.37 -16.47
C THR A 91 -1.85 7.96 -16.11
N TYR A 92 -2.41 7.41 -15.03
CA TYR A 92 -2.07 6.11 -14.47
C TYR A 92 -2.30 4.92 -15.41
N ASN A 93 -3.19 5.08 -16.39
CA ASN A 93 -3.55 4.05 -17.36
C ASN A 93 -2.93 4.31 -18.75
N SER A 94 -1.99 5.23 -18.88
CA SER A 94 -1.21 5.49 -20.11
C SER A 94 -2.07 5.46 -21.39
N ARG A 95 -3.13 6.28 -21.42
CA ARG A 95 -4.08 6.42 -22.55
C ARG A 95 -5.03 5.23 -22.76
N GLY A 96 -5.44 4.58 -21.67
CA GLY A 96 -6.55 3.62 -21.66
C GLY A 96 -6.16 2.14 -21.58
N ALA A 97 -4.90 1.85 -21.25
CA ALA A 97 -4.43 0.49 -21.03
C ALA A 97 -5.08 -0.13 -19.78
N ALA A 98 -5.49 -1.40 -19.88
CA ALA A 98 -5.93 -2.22 -18.76
C ALA A 98 -5.28 -3.59 -18.85
N CYS A 99 -4.92 -4.17 -17.69
CA CYS A 99 -4.38 -5.52 -17.64
C CYS A 99 -5.49 -6.57 -17.73
N ALA A 100 -5.12 -7.83 -18.00
CA ALA A 100 -6.06 -8.93 -18.12
C ALA A 100 -6.93 -9.13 -16.86
N LYS A 101 -6.37 -8.84 -15.67
CA LYS A 101 -7.10 -8.93 -14.40
C LYS A 101 -8.27 -7.95 -14.33
N ALA A 102 -8.07 -6.70 -14.79
CA ALA A 102 -9.13 -5.70 -14.81
C ALA A 102 -10.31 -6.14 -15.69
N ILE A 103 -10.02 -6.76 -16.84
CA ILE A 103 -11.04 -7.32 -17.74
C ILE A 103 -11.74 -8.52 -17.10
N ALA A 104 -10.97 -9.40 -16.44
CA ALA A 104 -11.49 -10.55 -15.72
C ALA A 104 -12.37 -10.17 -14.51
N GLY A 105 -12.32 -8.92 -14.03
CA GLY A 105 -13.17 -8.44 -12.93
C GLY A 105 -14.67 -8.64 -13.17
N LEU A 106 -15.12 -8.69 -14.43
CA LEU A 106 -16.51 -9.03 -14.77
C LEU A 106 -16.91 -10.44 -14.34
N GLN A 107 -15.97 -11.38 -14.31
CA GLN A 107 -16.22 -12.74 -13.83
C GLN A 107 -16.42 -12.78 -12.32
N LEU A 108 -15.82 -11.86 -11.56
CA LEU A 108 -16.08 -11.70 -10.13
C LEU A 108 -17.47 -11.11 -9.88
N VAL A 109 -17.84 -10.08 -10.64
CA VAL A 109 -19.15 -9.41 -10.50
C VAL A 109 -20.30 -10.35 -10.85
N TYR A 110 -20.19 -11.07 -11.98
CA TYR A 110 -21.23 -11.99 -12.47
C TYR A 110 -20.92 -13.46 -12.15
N SER A 111 -20.12 -13.72 -11.10
CA SER A 111 -19.80 -15.08 -10.70
C SER A 111 -21.07 -15.85 -10.31
N PRO A 112 -21.27 -17.09 -10.82
CA PRO A 112 -22.38 -17.92 -10.36
C PRO A 112 -22.24 -18.34 -8.88
N TYR A 113 -21.01 -18.27 -8.35
CA TYR A 113 -20.63 -18.62 -6.96
C TYR A 113 -20.63 -17.41 -6.00
N ARG A 114 -21.07 -16.23 -6.45
CA ARG A 114 -21.23 -15.06 -5.58
C ARG A 114 -22.16 -15.36 -4.39
N ILE A 115 -21.86 -14.79 -3.23
CA ILE A 115 -22.76 -14.77 -2.08
C ILE A 115 -23.92 -13.82 -2.40
N LYS A 116 -25.16 -14.34 -2.38
CA LYS A 116 -26.36 -13.60 -2.80
C LYS A 116 -27.22 -13.09 -1.65
N TYR A 117 -27.10 -13.75 -0.50
CA TYR A 117 -27.96 -13.55 0.68
C TYR A 117 -27.13 -13.76 1.95
N PRO A 118 -27.52 -13.15 3.09
CA PRO A 118 -26.93 -13.48 4.39
C PRO A 118 -27.10 -14.97 4.71
N LEU A 119 -26.05 -15.59 5.24
CA LEU A 119 -26.03 -17.00 5.62
C LEU A 119 -25.63 -17.16 7.09
N LYS A 120 -26.23 -18.15 7.75
CA LYS A 120 -25.91 -18.56 9.13
C LYS A 120 -25.44 -20.00 9.16
N ARG A 121 -24.37 -20.27 9.90
CA ARG A 121 -23.84 -21.62 10.14
C ARG A 121 -24.84 -22.46 10.94
N VAL A 122 -25.05 -23.72 10.53
CA VAL A 122 -25.90 -24.70 11.23
C VAL A 122 -25.20 -26.02 11.56
N GLY A 123 -23.94 -26.20 11.14
CA GLY A 123 -23.07 -27.33 11.50
C GLY A 123 -21.80 -26.90 12.22
N GLU A 124 -20.82 -27.78 12.43
CA GLU A 124 -19.52 -27.40 12.99
C GLU A 124 -18.75 -26.46 12.04
N ARG A 125 -17.89 -25.58 12.58
CA ARG A 125 -17.04 -24.70 11.76
C ARG A 125 -16.16 -25.52 10.82
N GLY A 126 -16.12 -25.14 9.55
CA GLY A 126 -15.39 -25.84 8.49
C GLY A 126 -16.20 -26.87 7.70
N GLU A 127 -17.40 -27.27 8.16
CA GLU A 127 -18.25 -28.23 7.42
C GLU A 127 -18.95 -27.61 6.19
N GLY A 128 -18.96 -26.27 6.07
CA GLY A 128 -19.64 -25.59 4.97
C GLY A 128 -21.17 -25.65 5.02
N LYS A 129 -21.77 -25.99 6.17
CA LYS A 129 -23.23 -26.11 6.33
C LYS A 129 -23.85 -24.78 6.77
N PHE A 130 -24.53 -24.13 5.84
CA PHE A 130 -25.17 -22.83 6.04
C PHE A 130 -26.65 -22.84 5.63
N VAL A 131 -27.45 -22.00 6.29
CA VAL A 131 -28.82 -21.68 5.88
C VAL A 131 -28.94 -20.19 5.57
N ARG A 132 -29.79 -19.85 4.60
CA ARG A 132 -30.12 -18.46 4.31
C ARG A 132 -30.93 -17.87 5.46
N ILE A 133 -30.59 -16.65 5.85
CA ILE A 133 -31.35 -15.82 6.81
C ILE A 133 -31.60 -14.43 6.21
N SER A 134 -32.45 -13.62 6.84
CA SER A 134 -32.64 -12.23 6.42
C SER A 134 -31.50 -11.32 6.92
N TRP A 135 -31.38 -10.14 6.32
CA TRP A 135 -30.44 -9.11 6.79
C TRP A 135 -30.78 -8.64 8.21
N GLU A 136 -32.06 -8.46 8.52
CA GLU A 136 -32.52 -8.04 9.85
C GLU A 136 -32.10 -9.05 10.92
N GLN A 137 -32.30 -10.35 10.65
CA GLN A 137 -31.88 -11.42 11.55
C GLN A 137 -30.36 -11.45 11.70
N ALA A 138 -29.61 -11.36 10.60
CA ALA A 138 -28.14 -11.40 10.64
C ALA A 138 -27.57 -10.25 11.48
N ILE A 139 -28.04 -9.02 11.25
CA ILE A 139 -27.57 -7.82 11.94
C ILE A 139 -27.96 -7.86 13.42
N ASP A 140 -29.18 -8.29 13.75
CA ASP A 140 -29.65 -8.45 15.14
C ASP A 140 -28.78 -9.43 15.93
N GLU A 141 -28.57 -10.63 15.39
CA GLU A 141 -27.79 -11.68 16.05
C GLU A 141 -26.30 -11.31 16.21
N ILE A 142 -25.69 -10.69 15.19
CA ILE A 142 -24.30 -10.22 15.24
C ILE A 142 -24.14 -9.11 16.27
N ALA A 143 -24.98 -8.07 16.21
CA ALA A 143 -24.88 -6.92 17.11
C ALA A 143 -25.10 -7.32 18.57
N ARG A 144 -26.09 -8.19 18.84
CA ARG A 144 -26.32 -8.74 20.17
C ARG A 144 -25.08 -9.46 20.69
N LYS A 145 -24.49 -10.35 19.89
CA LYS A 145 -23.31 -11.13 20.29
C LYS A 145 -22.09 -10.22 20.51
N LEU A 146 -21.90 -9.18 19.71
CA LEU A 146 -20.84 -8.18 19.92
C LEU A 146 -21.01 -7.45 21.26
N VAL A 147 -22.23 -7.01 21.61
CA VAL A 147 -22.49 -6.32 22.89
C VAL A 147 -22.33 -7.27 24.09
N GLU A 148 -22.74 -8.53 23.95
CA GLU A 148 -22.47 -9.58 24.96
C GLU A 148 -20.95 -9.75 25.20
N ILE A 149 -20.16 -9.83 24.12
CA ILE A 149 -18.69 -9.94 24.18
C ILE A 149 -18.08 -8.68 24.82
N LYS A 150 -18.54 -7.48 24.45
CA LYS A 150 -18.10 -6.22 25.04
C LYS A 150 -18.35 -6.17 26.54
N LYS A 151 -19.53 -6.60 26.99
CA LYS A 151 -19.88 -6.69 28.42
C LYS A 151 -18.97 -7.66 29.17
N LYS A 152 -18.63 -8.80 28.55
CA LYS A 152 -17.88 -9.90 29.18
C LYS A 152 -16.37 -9.64 29.22
N TYR A 153 -15.81 -9.08 28.16
CA TYR A 153 -14.35 -9.02 27.95
C TYR A 153 -13.81 -7.62 27.64
N GLY A 154 -14.68 -6.63 27.43
CA GLY A 154 -14.30 -5.33 26.89
C GLY A 154 -14.33 -5.29 25.36
N PRO A 155 -14.43 -4.09 24.76
CA PRO A 155 -14.52 -3.94 23.32
C PRO A 155 -13.26 -4.39 22.57
N GLU A 156 -12.08 -4.34 23.18
CA GLU A 156 -10.80 -4.80 22.60
C GLU A 156 -10.77 -6.30 22.27
N ALA A 157 -11.72 -7.09 22.77
CA ALA A 157 -11.88 -8.49 22.39
C ALA A 157 -12.39 -8.69 20.95
N LEU A 158 -12.78 -7.62 20.25
CA LEU A 158 -13.09 -7.61 18.82
C LEU A 158 -11.84 -7.26 18.00
N LEU A 159 -11.50 -8.10 17.03
CA LEU A 159 -10.57 -7.75 15.94
C LEU A 159 -11.29 -7.71 14.61
N THR A 160 -11.02 -6.67 13.82
CA THR A 160 -11.55 -6.53 12.45
C THR A 160 -10.42 -6.59 11.45
N ASP A 161 -10.40 -7.63 10.63
CA ASP A 161 -9.48 -7.84 9.53
C ASP A 161 -10.18 -7.50 8.22
N THR A 162 -9.63 -6.55 7.49
CA THR A 162 -10.21 -6.06 6.23
C THR A 162 -9.56 -6.65 5.00
N GLY A 163 -8.65 -7.62 5.17
CA GLY A 163 -7.93 -8.23 4.07
C GLY A 163 -7.18 -7.16 3.29
N ASP A 164 -7.74 -6.73 2.16
CA ASP A 164 -7.21 -5.63 1.36
C ASP A 164 -7.17 -4.26 2.06
N VAL A 165 -6.23 -3.41 1.65
CA VAL A 165 -6.07 -2.02 2.14
C VAL A 165 -7.19 -1.09 1.67
N THR A 166 -8.04 -1.57 0.77
CA THR A 166 -9.00 -0.81 -0.01
C THR A 166 -10.42 -0.98 0.56
N ASP A 167 -11.21 0.09 0.54
CA ASP A 167 -12.63 0.07 0.93
C ASP A 167 -12.85 -0.42 2.39
N ARG A 168 -11.87 -0.16 3.27
CA ARG A 168 -11.86 -0.65 4.66
C ARG A 168 -12.39 0.36 5.68
N ASP A 169 -12.46 1.63 5.32
CA ASP A 169 -12.68 2.74 6.26
C ASP A 169 -14.00 2.64 7.02
N GLN A 170 -15.07 2.14 6.39
CA GLN A 170 -16.37 1.92 7.03
C GLN A 170 -16.28 0.91 8.18
N TYR A 171 -15.58 -0.19 7.94
CA TYR A 171 -15.41 -1.26 8.94
C TYR A 171 -14.49 -0.81 10.06
N TRP A 172 -13.36 -0.18 9.74
CA TRP A 172 -12.44 0.36 10.75
C TRP A 172 -13.11 1.43 11.60
N ARG A 173 -13.91 2.32 10.99
CA ARG A 173 -14.70 3.32 11.72
C ARG A 173 -15.61 2.65 12.75
N LEU A 174 -16.35 1.63 12.36
CA LEU A 174 -17.23 0.88 13.24
C LEU A 174 -16.43 0.24 14.39
N THR A 175 -15.31 -0.42 14.09
CA THR A 175 -14.45 -1.08 15.09
C THR A 175 -13.90 -0.08 16.11
N PHE A 176 -13.38 1.06 15.66
CA PHE A 176 -12.85 2.10 16.54
C PHE A 176 -13.95 2.76 17.37
N ALA A 177 -15.13 3.02 16.80
CA ALA A 177 -16.27 3.58 17.53
C ALA A 177 -16.84 2.61 18.57
N PHE A 178 -16.87 1.31 18.26
CA PHE A 178 -17.25 0.25 19.19
C PHE A 178 -16.32 0.18 20.41
N GLY A 179 -15.11 0.74 20.30
CA GLY A 179 -14.15 0.86 21.39
C GLY A 179 -12.92 -0.04 21.23
N SER A 180 -12.80 -0.75 20.10
CA SER A 180 -11.65 -1.62 19.85
C SER A 180 -10.61 -0.91 18.98
N PRO A 181 -9.34 -0.79 19.40
CA PRO A 181 -8.27 -0.33 18.50
C PRO A 181 -7.77 -1.43 17.56
N ASN A 182 -8.26 -2.67 17.69
CA ASN A 182 -7.73 -3.85 16.99
C ASN A 182 -8.36 -3.98 15.59
N ALA A 183 -7.87 -3.17 14.64
CA ALA A 183 -8.28 -3.21 13.24
C ALA A 183 -7.06 -3.38 12.34
N VAL A 184 -7.09 -4.42 11.50
CA VAL A 184 -5.92 -4.93 10.76
C VAL A 184 -6.23 -5.15 9.28
N GLU A 185 -5.16 -5.42 8.54
CA GLU A 185 -5.14 -5.62 7.09
C GLU A 185 -3.92 -6.48 6.67
N HIS A 186 -3.91 -6.97 5.43
CA HIS A 186 -2.90 -7.93 4.95
C HIS A 186 -1.48 -7.33 4.77
N GLY A 187 -1.28 -6.04 4.99
CA GLY A 187 -0.03 -5.33 4.74
C GLY A 187 1.15 -5.96 5.47
N ALA A 188 0.89 -6.48 6.67
CA ALA A 188 1.82 -7.27 7.49
C ALA A 188 2.45 -8.47 6.78
N ILE A 189 1.72 -9.09 5.83
CA ILE A 189 2.13 -10.28 5.08
C ILE A 189 2.47 -9.96 3.62
N CYS A 190 2.37 -8.69 3.20
CA CYS A 190 2.57 -8.30 1.81
C CYS A 190 3.99 -7.80 1.53
N ASP A 191 4.39 -6.71 2.17
CA ASP A 191 5.58 -5.95 1.78
C ASP A 191 6.22 -5.18 2.96
N THR A 192 5.90 -5.54 4.21
CA THR A 192 6.43 -4.87 5.41
C THR A 192 7.96 -4.75 5.40
N PRO A 193 8.75 -5.81 5.05
CA PRO A 193 10.19 -5.66 4.94
C PRO A 193 10.64 -4.70 3.83
N ARG A 194 9.97 -4.70 2.67
CA ARG A 194 10.25 -3.72 1.60
C ARG A 194 10.01 -2.29 2.06
N ARG A 195 8.98 -2.06 2.90
CA ARG A 195 8.64 -0.74 3.44
C ARG A 195 9.59 -0.28 4.53
N HIS A 196 10.49 -1.14 4.99
CA HIS A 196 11.15 -0.93 6.25
C HIS A 196 12.12 0.27 6.26
N GLY A 197 13.06 0.28 5.31
CA GLY A 197 13.97 1.41 5.06
C GLY A 197 13.25 2.72 4.78
N PRO A 198 12.30 2.78 3.83
CA PRO A 198 11.50 3.98 3.57
C PRO A 198 10.81 4.55 4.81
N LYS A 199 10.29 3.65 5.67
CA LYS A 199 9.59 4.04 6.89
C LYS A 199 10.53 4.61 7.95
N LEU A 200 11.75 4.07 8.11
CA LEU A 200 12.75 4.65 9.00
C LEU A 200 13.28 5.99 8.48
N ILE A 201 13.61 6.05 7.19
CA ILE A 201 14.44 7.12 6.65
C ILE A 201 13.63 8.34 6.25
N VAL A 202 12.41 8.17 5.73
CA VAL A 202 11.56 9.28 5.27
C VAL A 202 10.16 9.26 5.88
N ASN A 203 9.87 8.30 6.77
CA ASN A 203 8.52 7.98 7.23
C ASN A 203 7.54 7.74 6.06
N GLY A 204 8.06 7.15 4.98
CA GLY A 204 7.35 6.75 3.77
C GLY A 204 7.00 5.27 3.76
N LYS A 205 6.79 4.69 2.58
CA LYS A 205 6.51 3.25 2.43
C LYS A 205 7.11 2.61 1.18
N ARG A 206 6.97 3.18 -0.02
CA ARG A 206 7.30 2.46 -1.26
C ARG A 206 8.01 3.36 -2.24
N TRP A 207 9.21 2.96 -2.64
CA TRP A 207 10.01 3.69 -3.62
C TRP A 207 9.77 3.04 -4.97
N GLU A 208 9.39 3.85 -5.95
CA GLU A 208 9.09 3.44 -7.32
C GLU A 208 9.83 4.36 -8.30
N PRO A 209 10.09 3.93 -9.55
CA PRO A 209 10.83 4.74 -10.52
C PRO A 209 9.99 5.92 -11.03
N ASP A 210 10.60 7.07 -11.32
CA ASP A 210 9.91 8.23 -11.92
C ASP A 210 9.61 8.02 -13.42
N ILE A 211 8.65 7.15 -13.73
CA ILE A 211 8.23 6.80 -15.10
C ILE A 211 6.72 6.88 -15.32
N LEU A 212 5.94 7.39 -14.36
CA LEU A 212 4.52 7.69 -14.57
C LEU A 212 4.41 8.92 -15.48
N ARG A 213 3.81 8.78 -16.67
CA ARG A 213 3.63 9.86 -17.65
C ARG A 213 2.28 9.74 -18.39
N PRO A 214 1.68 10.86 -18.85
CA PRO A 214 2.15 12.24 -18.65
C PRO A 214 1.88 12.74 -17.23
N VAL A 215 2.56 13.81 -16.80
CA VAL A 215 2.32 14.47 -15.51
C VAL A 215 2.18 15.99 -15.71
N PRO A 216 1.31 16.68 -14.95
CA PRO A 216 1.23 18.13 -15.02
C PRO A 216 2.41 18.74 -14.28
N ILE A 217 3.15 19.65 -14.91
CA ILE A 217 4.31 20.30 -14.27
C ILE A 217 4.51 21.73 -14.76
N ARG A 218 5.08 22.57 -13.89
CA ARG A 218 5.50 23.92 -14.26
C ARG A 218 6.69 23.90 -15.19
N MET A 219 6.61 24.71 -16.22
CA MET A 219 7.74 25.01 -17.09
C MET A 219 8.54 26.20 -16.52
N PRO A 220 9.76 26.45 -17.02
CA PRO A 220 10.56 27.61 -16.60
C PRO A 220 9.86 28.97 -16.79
N ASP A 221 8.92 29.04 -17.74
CA ASP A 221 8.09 30.23 -18.02
C ASP A 221 6.88 30.38 -17.05
N GLY A 222 6.76 29.52 -16.03
CA GLY A 222 5.65 29.51 -15.07
C GLY A 222 4.38 28.81 -15.54
N SER A 223 4.28 28.46 -16.83
CA SER A 223 3.09 27.80 -17.37
C SER A 223 2.97 26.35 -16.91
N LEU A 224 1.75 25.89 -16.63
CA LEU A 224 1.46 24.47 -16.36
C LEU A 224 1.33 23.71 -17.68
N LYS A 225 2.14 22.67 -17.89
CA LYS A 225 2.07 21.82 -19.08
C LYS A 225 2.08 20.34 -18.72
N TRP A 226 1.44 19.54 -19.56
CA TRP A 226 1.54 18.09 -19.51
C TRP A 226 2.89 17.65 -20.05
N TYR A 227 3.74 17.13 -19.16
CA TYR A 227 5.05 16.59 -19.49
C TYR A 227 4.96 15.08 -19.73
N ASP A 228 5.27 14.66 -20.96
CA ASP A 228 5.07 13.27 -21.45
C ASP A 228 6.38 12.59 -21.90
N LYS A 229 7.54 13.06 -21.40
CA LYS A 229 8.86 12.46 -21.71
C LYS A 229 9.43 11.73 -20.49
N HIS A 230 10.20 10.68 -20.73
CA HIS A 230 10.89 9.94 -19.67
C HIS A 230 12.34 10.41 -19.51
N ASP A 231 12.81 10.51 -18.28
CA ASP A 231 14.16 11.02 -17.95
C ASP A 231 15.09 9.95 -17.37
N ALA A 232 14.54 8.85 -16.82
CA ALA A 232 15.30 7.73 -16.28
C ALA A 232 16.32 7.18 -17.29
N LYS A 233 17.56 6.94 -16.85
CA LYS A 233 18.63 6.36 -17.68
C LYS A 233 18.95 4.92 -17.33
N LEU A 234 18.68 4.52 -16.09
CA LEU A 234 18.81 3.17 -15.61
C LEU A 234 17.69 2.86 -14.63
N ILE A 235 17.06 1.70 -14.78
CA ILE A 235 16.13 1.13 -13.80
C ILE A 235 16.64 -0.25 -13.43
N ILE A 236 16.86 -0.50 -12.15
CA ILE A 236 17.24 -1.80 -11.61
C ILE A 236 16.05 -2.32 -10.82
N TYR A 237 15.47 -3.42 -11.29
CA TYR A 237 14.37 -4.10 -10.63
C TYR A 237 14.89 -5.34 -9.89
N VAL A 238 14.76 -5.35 -8.56
CA VAL A 238 15.24 -6.44 -7.69
C VAL A 238 14.04 -7.21 -7.15
N GLY A 239 13.74 -8.39 -7.68
CA GLY A 239 12.53 -9.16 -7.39
C GLY A 239 11.22 -8.41 -7.70
N TRP A 240 11.28 -7.39 -8.55
CA TRP A 240 10.14 -6.58 -8.97
C TRP A 240 9.84 -6.83 -10.44
N ASN A 241 8.60 -7.22 -10.72
CA ASN A 241 8.23 -7.78 -12.01
C ASN A 241 7.03 -7.05 -12.64
N PRO A 242 7.19 -5.80 -13.12
CA PRO A 242 6.08 -5.02 -13.69
C PRO A 242 5.42 -5.74 -14.86
N PHE A 243 6.15 -6.54 -15.65
CA PHE A 243 5.60 -7.22 -16.83
C PHE A 243 4.93 -8.57 -16.54
N THR A 244 5.15 -9.14 -15.33
CA THR A 244 4.52 -10.40 -14.89
C THR A 244 3.35 -10.12 -13.95
N ALA A 245 3.61 -9.41 -12.86
CA ALA A 245 2.59 -9.12 -11.85
C ALA A 245 1.57 -8.09 -12.37
N THR A 246 1.96 -7.27 -13.36
CA THR A 246 1.18 -6.16 -13.93
C THR A 246 0.51 -5.30 -12.85
N ARG A 247 1.13 -5.21 -11.67
CA ARG A 247 0.59 -4.50 -10.51
C ARG A 247 0.62 -3.00 -10.72
N ILE A 248 1.50 -2.50 -11.58
CA ILE A 248 1.61 -1.07 -11.84
C ILE A 248 1.68 -0.90 -13.34
N VAL A 249 0.50 -0.70 -13.96
CA VAL A 249 0.36 -0.61 -15.42
C VAL A 249 1.22 0.52 -15.97
N TRP A 250 1.33 1.64 -15.26
CA TRP A 250 2.20 2.74 -15.67
C TRP A 250 3.68 2.38 -15.65
N GLU A 251 4.15 1.46 -14.80
CA GLU A 251 5.52 0.96 -14.90
C GLU A 251 5.69 0.02 -16.09
N THR A 252 4.68 -0.82 -16.36
CA THR A 252 4.72 -1.71 -17.53
C THR A 252 4.92 -0.92 -18.82
N VAL A 253 4.14 0.15 -18.98
CA VAL A 253 4.19 1.02 -20.16
C VAL A 253 5.37 1.99 -20.07
N GLY A 254 5.57 2.62 -18.92
CA GLY A 254 6.60 3.63 -18.67
C GLY A 254 8.01 3.09 -18.85
N THR A 255 8.29 1.85 -18.44
CA THR A 255 9.59 1.21 -18.62
C THR A 255 9.88 1.00 -20.10
N VAL A 256 8.92 0.46 -20.86
CA VAL A 256 9.07 0.27 -22.30
C VAL A 256 9.24 1.61 -23.03
N ARG A 257 8.48 2.64 -22.63
CA ARG A 257 8.58 3.99 -23.19
C ARG A 257 9.92 4.64 -22.88
N ALA A 258 10.41 4.55 -21.64
CA ALA A 258 11.73 5.05 -21.26
C ALA A 258 12.83 4.41 -22.13
N LYS A 259 12.84 3.07 -22.26
CA LYS A 259 13.80 2.37 -23.15
C LYS A 259 13.78 2.94 -24.58
N LYS A 260 12.59 3.16 -25.15
CA LYS A 260 12.41 3.62 -26.54
C LYS A 260 12.69 5.11 -26.74
N GLU A 261 12.26 5.96 -25.81
CA GLU A 261 12.29 7.42 -25.96
C GLU A 261 13.66 8.02 -25.65
N ASN A 262 14.38 7.46 -24.67
CA ASN A 262 15.61 8.08 -24.16
C ASN A 262 16.78 7.11 -23.94
N GLY A 263 16.63 5.84 -24.35
CA GLY A 263 17.66 4.81 -24.24
C GLY A 263 17.85 4.24 -22.83
N CYS A 264 16.89 4.39 -21.92
CA CYS A 264 16.95 3.84 -20.57
C CYS A 264 17.36 2.37 -20.57
N LYS A 265 18.30 1.99 -19.71
CA LYS A 265 18.67 0.60 -19.47
C LYS A 265 17.81 0.00 -18.36
N VAL A 266 17.47 -1.27 -18.49
CA VAL A 266 16.68 -2.00 -17.49
C VAL A 266 17.44 -3.24 -17.07
N PHE A 267 17.84 -3.31 -15.80
CA PHE A 267 18.49 -4.47 -15.21
C PHE A 267 17.51 -5.17 -14.28
N VAL A 268 17.52 -6.50 -14.28
CA VAL A 268 16.64 -7.31 -13.42
C VAL A 268 17.49 -8.24 -12.57
N VAL A 269 17.37 -8.11 -11.26
CA VAL A 269 17.94 -9.01 -10.27
C VAL A 269 16.80 -9.90 -9.76
N ASP A 270 16.74 -11.15 -10.19
CA ASP A 270 15.64 -12.05 -9.87
C ASP A 270 16.12 -13.50 -10.03
N PRO A 271 15.84 -14.42 -9.08
CA PRO A 271 16.17 -15.83 -9.25
C PRO A 271 15.50 -16.45 -10.49
N GLY A 272 14.30 -15.98 -10.86
CA GLY A 272 13.56 -16.47 -12.01
C GLY A 272 13.79 -15.63 -13.27
N PHE A 273 13.89 -16.29 -14.42
CA PHE A 273 13.88 -15.62 -15.72
C PHE A 273 12.45 -15.16 -16.10
N SER A 274 11.98 -14.13 -15.41
CA SER A 274 10.61 -13.59 -15.52
C SER A 274 10.34 -12.90 -16.87
N ASN A 275 9.08 -12.57 -17.16
CA ASN A 275 8.75 -11.74 -18.34
C ASN A 275 9.49 -10.39 -18.31
N THR A 276 9.72 -9.83 -17.12
CA THR A 276 10.52 -8.62 -16.95
C THR A 276 11.98 -8.87 -17.32
N ALA A 277 12.58 -9.94 -16.81
CA ALA A 277 13.96 -10.33 -17.11
C ALA A 277 14.17 -10.59 -18.61
N SER A 278 13.20 -11.22 -19.28
CA SER A 278 13.27 -11.51 -20.73
C SER A 278 13.32 -10.26 -21.62
N LEU A 279 12.91 -9.10 -21.09
CA LEU A 279 12.93 -7.81 -21.77
C LEU A 279 13.94 -6.82 -21.16
N ALA A 280 14.73 -7.28 -20.19
CA ALA A 280 15.81 -6.53 -19.58
C ALA A 280 17.01 -6.44 -20.53
N ASP A 281 17.85 -5.43 -20.31
CA ASP A 281 19.17 -5.34 -20.93
C ASP A 281 20.16 -6.31 -20.28
N GLU A 282 19.98 -6.63 -18.98
CA GLU A 282 20.79 -7.59 -18.24
C GLU A 282 19.94 -8.28 -17.16
N TRP A 283 20.19 -9.58 -16.95
CA TRP A 283 19.56 -10.38 -15.91
C TRP A 283 20.61 -10.95 -14.95
N PHE A 284 20.39 -10.75 -13.65
CA PHE A 284 21.22 -11.23 -12.56
C PHE A 284 20.45 -12.32 -11.78
N PRO A 285 20.73 -13.61 -12.02
CA PRO A 285 20.05 -14.74 -11.37
C PRO A 285 20.52 -14.92 -9.92
N ILE A 286 20.10 -14.02 -9.04
CA ILE A 286 20.52 -14.02 -7.64
C ILE A 286 19.97 -15.23 -6.88
N ARG A 287 20.72 -15.73 -5.89
CA ARG A 287 20.20 -16.69 -4.91
C ARG A 287 19.05 -16.05 -4.09
N PRO A 288 17.89 -16.71 -3.95
CA PRO A 288 16.78 -16.18 -3.15
C PRO A 288 17.21 -15.79 -1.73
N GLY A 289 16.72 -14.65 -1.24
CA GLY A 289 17.02 -14.15 0.10
C GLY A 289 18.41 -13.54 0.27
N THR A 290 19.16 -13.24 -0.79
CA THR A 290 20.52 -12.66 -0.68
C THR A 290 20.64 -11.24 -1.23
N ASP A 291 19.51 -10.56 -1.44
CA ASP A 291 19.46 -9.19 -1.97
C ASP A 291 20.14 -8.17 -1.04
N GLY A 292 20.01 -8.36 0.29
CA GLY A 292 20.73 -7.55 1.27
C GLY A 292 22.24 -7.70 1.16
N ASP A 293 22.72 -8.90 0.84
CA ASP A 293 24.14 -9.21 0.65
C ASP A 293 24.67 -8.49 -0.59
N LEU A 294 23.91 -8.54 -1.70
CA LEU A 294 24.21 -7.79 -2.92
C LEU A 294 24.30 -6.28 -2.64
N PHE A 295 23.30 -5.70 -1.97
CA PHE A 295 23.28 -4.26 -1.71
C PHE A 295 24.41 -3.81 -0.77
N ALA A 296 24.78 -4.63 0.21
CA ALA A 296 25.90 -4.32 1.10
C ALA A 296 27.22 -4.30 0.32
N ALA A 297 27.43 -5.26 -0.60
CA ALA A 297 28.61 -5.29 -1.44
C ALA A 297 28.66 -4.14 -2.46
N MET A 298 27.51 -3.79 -3.06
CA MET A 298 27.40 -2.60 -3.91
C MET A 298 27.77 -1.33 -3.14
N LEU A 299 27.26 -1.16 -1.92
CA LEU A 299 27.55 0.00 -1.08
C LEU A 299 29.04 0.06 -0.72
N ARG A 300 29.65 -1.06 -0.31
CA ARG A 300 31.09 -1.12 -0.04
C ARG A 300 31.92 -0.76 -1.27
N TYR A 301 31.61 -1.34 -2.44
CA TYR A 301 32.30 -1.03 -3.69
C TYR A 301 32.26 0.47 -4.00
N ILE A 302 31.07 1.08 -3.93
CA ILE A 302 30.86 2.51 -4.15
C ILE A 302 31.70 3.33 -3.18
N LEU A 303 31.72 2.99 -1.88
CA LEU A 303 32.48 3.71 -0.87
C LEU A 303 34.00 3.61 -1.06
N GLU A 304 34.51 2.43 -1.44
CA GLU A 304 35.96 2.20 -1.65
C GLU A 304 36.48 2.87 -2.93
N HIS A 305 35.63 2.98 -3.97
CA HIS A 305 36.06 3.39 -5.31
C HIS A 305 35.58 4.79 -5.72
N ASN A 306 34.83 5.50 -4.87
CA ASN A 306 34.36 6.84 -5.18
C ASN A 306 35.52 7.85 -5.29
N ASN A 307 35.57 8.57 -6.41
CA ASN A 307 36.51 9.66 -6.64
C ASN A 307 35.77 10.86 -7.27
N PRO A 308 35.51 11.95 -6.51
CA PRO A 308 34.81 13.13 -7.03
C PRO A 308 35.53 13.85 -8.18
N ALA A 309 36.84 13.66 -8.31
CA ALA A 309 37.64 14.25 -9.39
C ALA A 309 37.59 13.47 -10.71
N ASP A 310 37.08 12.23 -10.70
CA ASP A 310 36.98 11.36 -11.87
C ASP A 310 35.50 11.10 -12.20
N PRO A 311 34.95 11.65 -13.30
CA PRO A 311 33.55 11.44 -13.69
C PRO A 311 33.15 9.97 -13.86
N THR A 312 34.10 9.07 -14.14
CA THR A 312 33.85 7.63 -14.26
C THR A 312 33.80 6.91 -12.91
N ARG A 313 34.18 7.59 -11.83
CA ARG A 313 34.19 7.08 -10.46
C ARG A 313 33.51 8.02 -9.47
N ASN A 314 32.82 9.05 -9.94
CA ASN A 314 32.08 10.00 -9.10
C ASN A 314 30.67 9.46 -8.78
N TYR A 315 30.61 8.52 -7.86
CA TYR A 315 29.38 7.82 -7.49
C TYR A 315 28.53 8.63 -6.51
N ILE A 316 29.13 9.19 -5.45
CA ILE A 316 28.43 9.79 -4.32
C ILE A 316 28.11 11.26 -4.60
N ASP A 317 26.84 11.64 -4.45
CA ASP A 317 26.39 13.03 -4.42
C ASP A 317 26.47 13.57 -2.98
N TYR A 318 27.60 14.17 -2.63
CA TYR A 318 27.81 14.76 -1.31
C TYR A 318 26.86 15.93 -1.00
N SER A 319 26.24 16.56 -2.01
CA SER A 319 25.30 17.67 -1.78
C SER A 319 24.02 17.21 -1.06
N VAL A 320 23.68 15.92 -1.16
CA VAL A 320 22.51 15.35 -0.49
C VAL A 320 22.71 15.25 1.03
N LEU A 321 23.95 15.15 1.51
CA LEU A 321 24.24 14.88 2.92
C LEU A 321 23.80 16.01 3.85
N LYS A 322 23.68 17.25 3.35
CA LYS A 322 23.09 18.38 4.09
C LYS A 322 21.63 18.12 4.52
N TYR A 323 20.94 17.20 3.84
CA TYR A 323 19.55 16.82 4.09
C TYR A 323 19.42 15.46 4.80
N VAL A 324 20.55 14.85 5.19
CA VAL A 324 20.61 13.56 5.88
C VAL A 324 21.01 13.78 7.34
N GLU A 325 20.38 13.04 8.24
CA GLU A 325 20.73 12.97 9.67
C GLU A 325 21.31 11.60 10.00
N GLY A 326 22.42 11.54 10.74
CA GLY A 326 23.04 10.29 11.20
C GLY A 326 23.87 9.55 10.14
N TRP A 327 24.36 10.23 9.10
CA TRP A 327 25.19 9.62 8.06
C TRP A 327 26.52 9.08 8.60
N GLU A 328 27.20 9.84 9.46
CA GLU A 328 28.50 9.48 10.03
C GLU A 328 28.38 8.23 10.92
N GLU A 329 27.37 8.20 11.80
CA GLU A 329 27.06 7.05 12.67
C GLU A 329 26.72 5.81 11.82
N PHE A 330 25.89 5.97 10.78
CA PHE A 330 25.57 4.88 9.85
C PHE A 330 26.82 4.33 9.17
N LEU A 331 27.69 5.22 8.68
CA LEU A 331 28.89 4.84 7.96
C LEU A 331 29.90 4.13 8.86
N GLU A 332 30.09 4.60 10.09
CA GLU A 332 30.93 3.95 11.10
C GLU A 332 30.41 2.54 11.41
N ASN A 333 29.11 2.42 11.70
CA ASN A 333 28.49 1.13 11.99
C ASN A 333 28.54 0.17 10.80
N PHE A 334 28.34 0.65 9.57
CA PHE A 334 28.50 -0.15 8.36
C PHE A 334 29.94 -0.65 8.17
N LYS A 335 30.92 0.25 8.31
CA LYS A 335 32.35 -0.08 8.18
C LYS A 335 32.86 -0.99 9.29
N SER A 336 32.23 -1.00 10.47
CA SER A 336 32.58 -1.91 11.57
C SER A 336 32.48 -3.40 11.18
N TRP A 337 31.78 -3.72 10.09
CA TRP A 337 31.67 -5.08 9.57
C TRP A 337 32.80 -5.46 8.59
N TRP A 338 33.54 -4.50 8.03
CA TRP A 338 34.50 -4.77 6.95
C TRP A 338 35.64 -5.71 7.33
N ASP A 339 36.03 -5.72 8.61
CA ASP A 339 37.06 -6.60 9.15
C ASP A 339 36.52 -7.87 9.81
N LYS A 340 35.19 -7.98 9.95
CA LYS A 340 34.55 -9.21 10.40
C LYS A 340 34.55 -10.23 9.25
N VAL A 341 34.56 -11.51 9.61
CA VAL A 341 34.56 -12.63 8.68
C VAL A 341 33.23 -13.36 8.77
N ASP A 342 32.63 -13.66 7.63
CA ASP A 342 31.45 -14.51 7.57
C ASP A 342 31.86 -15.96 7.90
N PRO A 343 31.33 -16.56 8.98
CA PRO A 343 31.70 -17.92 9.37
C PRO A 343 31.26 -18.98 8.36
N VAL A 344 30.35 -18.66 7.43
CA VAL A 344 29.84 -19.58 6.41
C VAL A 344 30.85 -19.80 5.28
N ASN A 345 31.59 -18.77 4.89
CA ASN A 345 32.46 -18.82 3.70
C ASN A 345 33.90 -18.34 3.95
N GLY A 346 34.20 -17.77 5.12
CA GLY A 346 35.55 -17.32 5.49
C GLY A 346 35.99 -16.01 4.84
N PHE A 347 35.11 -15.34 4.06
CA PHE A 347 35.41 -14.04 3.47
C PHE A 347 35.04 -12.89 4.40
N LYS A 348 35.75 -11.76 4.25
CA LYS A 348 35.41 -10.52 4.94
C LYS A 348 34.04 -10.01 4.47
N TYR A 349 33.21 -9.55 5.39
CA TYR A 349 31.87 -9.09 5.03
C TYR A 349 31.88 -8.00 3.96
N PHE A 350 30.89 -8.09 3.08
CA PHE A 350 30.58 -7.11 2.04
C PHE A 350 31.64 -6.98 0.94
N THR A 351 32.74 -7.76 0.95
CA THR A 351 33.64 -7.82 -0.21
C THR A 351 32.93 -8.44 -1.42
N LEU A 352 33.49 -8.24 -2.61
CA LEU A 352 32.95 -8.85 -3.82
C LEU A 352 33.07 -10.39 -3.78
N GLU A 353 34.16 -10.94 -3.23
CA GLU A 353 34.33 -12.40 -3.04
C GLU A 353 33.30 -12.97 -2.07
N TRP A 354 33.03 -12.26 -0.97
CA TRP A 354 31.98 -12.63 -0.03
C TRP A 354 30.61 -12.64 -0.72
N ALA A 355 30.30 -11.58 -1.46
CA ALA A 355 29.02 -11.45 -2.15
C ALA A 355 28.85 -12.52 -3.24
N GLU A 356 29.90 -12.86 -3.97
CA GLU A 356 29.88 -13.97 -4.94
C GLU A 356 29.51 -15.29 -4.27
N ALA A 357 30.17 -15.62 -3.15
CA ALA A 357 29.88 -16.84 -2.40
C ALA A 357 28.45 -16.89 -1.83
N ARG A 358 27.94 -15.74 -1.36
CA ARG A 358 26.60 -15.61 -0.78
C ARG A 358 25.50 -15.62 -1.83
N THR A 359 25.63 -14.79 -2.85
CA THR A 359 24.58 -14.52 -3.84
C THR A 359 24.60 -15.48 -5.02
N GLY A 360 25.72 -16.15 -5.27
CA GLY A 360 25.93 -16.98 -6.46
C GLY A 360 26.14 -16.18 -7.75
N LEU A 361 26.19 -14.84 -7.69
CA LEU A 361 26.52 -14.00 -8.83
C LEU A 361 28.04 -13.87 -8.97
N PRO A 362 28.63 -13.97 -10.18
CA PRO A 362 30.05 -13.71 -10.37
C PRO A 362 30.45 -12.33 -9.85
N LYS A 363 31.58 -12.22 -9.16
CA LYS A 363 32.02 -10.95 -8.56
C LYS A 363 32.14 -9.81 -9.58
N GLU A 364 32.53 -10.11 -10.82
CA GLU A 364 32.63 -9.13 -11.91
C GLU A 364 31.26 -8.57 -12.31
N LYS A 365 30.19 -9.37 -12.19
CA LYS A 365 28.80 -8.91 -12.41
C LYS A 365 28.33 -7.99 -11.29
N ILE A 366 28.72 -8.29 -10.04
CA ILE A 366 28.40 -7.44 -8.88
C ILE A 366 29.12 -6.10 -8.99
N GLU A 367 30.42 -6.12 -9.32
CA GLU A 367 31.20 -4.92 -9.62
C GLU A 367 30.56 -4.11 -10.76
N TYR A 368 30.24 -4.75 -11.89
CA TYR A 368 29.60 -4.09 -13.01
C TYR A 368 28.28 -3.40 -12.62
N LEU A 369 27.43 -4.10 -11.86
CA LEU A 369 26.17 -3.55 -11.38
C LEU A 369 26.38 -2.34 -10.46
N ALA A 370 27.32 -2.43 -9.51
CA ALA A 370 27.65 -1.35 -8.58
C ALA A 370 28.20 -0.12 -9.31
N HIS A 371 29.14 -0.33 -10.24
CA HIS A 371 29.74 0.71 -11.05
C HIS A 371 28.69 1.42 -11.93
N VAL A 372 27.90 0.65 -12.70
CA VAL A 372 26.87 1.21 -13.59
C VAL A 372 25.82 1.99 -12.81
N PHE A 373 25.38 1.48 -11.65
CA PHE A 373 24.46 2.21 -10.79
C PHE A 373 25.08 3.51 -10.25
N GLY A 374 26.34 3.46 -9.80
CA GLY A 374 27.02 4.62 -9.23
C GLY A 374 27.23 5.77 -10.24
N ILE A 375 27.61 5.46 -11.49
CA ILE A 375 27.86 6.50 -12.51
C ILE A 375 26.61 7.00 -13.21
N THR A 376 25.55 6.19 -13.29
CA THR A 376 24.38 6.53 -14.10
C THR A 376 23.45 7.44 -13.32
N LYS A 377 23.29 8.67 -13.79
CA LYS A 377 22.39 9.66 -13.19
C LYS A 377 21.48 10.27 -14.26
N PRO A 378 20.15 10.26 -14.09
CA PRO A 378 19.38 9.62 -13.01
C PRO A 378 19.24 8.09 -13.19
N ALA A 379 19.27 7.35 -12.08
CA ALA A 379 18.99 5.93 -11.99
C ALA A 379 17.95 5.62 -10.90
N ALA A 380 17.29 4.47 -11.01
CA ALA A 380 16.31 4.01 -10.03
C ALA A 380 16.59 2.56 -9.61
N LEU A 381 17.00 2.35 -8.35
CA LEU A 381 17.11 1.01 -7.76
C LEU A 381 15.83 0.69 -6.96
N ILE A 382 15.07 -0.30 -7.43
CA ILE A 382 13.74 -0.65 -6.92
C ILE A 382 13.76 -2.11 -6.45
N TRP A 383 13.32 -2.37 -5.22
CA TRP A 383 13.25 -3.72 -4.66
C TRP A 383 11.81 -4.17 -4.44
N GLY A 384 11.54 -5.44 -4.74
CA GLY A 384 10.22 -6.03 -4.83
C GLY A 384 9.65 -6.53 -3.51
N MET A 385 8.43 -7.07 -3.58
CA MET A 385 7.70 -7.58 -2.41
C MET A 385 7.98 -9.05 -2.13
N GLN A 386 8.25 -9.85 -3.18
CA GLN A 386 8.57 -11.27 -3.03
C GLN A 386 10.04 -11.51 -2.65
N SER A 387 10.93 -10.58 -3.05
CA SER A 387 12.37 -10.62 -2.71
C SER A 387 12.58 -10.10 -1.27
N PRO A 388 13.04 -8.88 -0.92
CA PRO A 388 13.26 -8.58 0.50
C PRO A 388 11.96 -8.65 1.31
N GLY A 389 10.80 -8.39 0.69
CA GLY A 389 9.51 -8.35 1.38
C GLY A 389 9.07 -9.66 2.06
N HIS A 390 9.64 -10.82 1.74
CA HIS A 390 9.27 -12.12 2.33
C HIS A 390 10.47 -12.91 2.89
N HIS A 391 11.62 -12.24 3.09
CA HIS A 391 12.82 -12.85 3.65
C HIS A 391 13.21 -12.22 4.99
N TYR A 392 13.89 -13.00 5.83
CA TYR A 392 14.33 -12.52 7.13
C TYR A 392 15.20 -11.27 7.02
N ASN A 393 16.16 -11.20 6.09
CA ASN A 393 17.04 -10.03 5.83
C ASN A 393 16.41 -8.88 5.06
N GLY A 394 15.10 -8.92 4.80
CA GLY A 394 14.40 -7.90 4.04
C GLY A 394 14.51 -6.49 4.60
N TYR A 395 14.61 -6.35 5.93
CA TYR A 395 14.71 -5.05 6.59
C TYR A 395 16.03 -4.35 6.26
N VAL A 396 17.13 -5.10 6.35
CA VAL A 396 18.47 -4.59 6.02
C VAL A 396 18.60 -4.31 4.52
N ALA A 397 18.09 -5.20 3.67
CA ALA A 397 18.04 -4.96 2.23
C ALA A 397 17.27 -3.67 1.90
N SER A 398 16.12 -3.43 2.55
CA SER A 398 15.35 -2.20 2.35
C SER A 398 16.09 -0.95 2.83
N ILE A 399 16.77 -0.99 3.97
CA ILE A 399 17.60 0.12 4.47
C ILE A 399 18.74 0.44 3.47
N LEU A 400 19.48 -0.59 3.03
CA LEU A 400 20.60 -0.43 2.10
C LEU A 400 20.15 0.06 0.72
N GLY A 401 19.00 -0.43 0.22
CA GLY A 401 18.41 0.04 -1.03
C GLY A 401 18.04 1.53 -0.99
N CYS A 402 17.52 2.02 0.14
CA CYS A 402 17.29 3.45 0.35
C CYS A 402 18.61 4.24 0.37
N VAL A 403 19.61 3.77 1.13
CA VAL A 403 20.91 4.44 1.26
C VAL A 403 21.57 4.56 -0.12
N LEU A 404 21.61 3.48 -0.89
CA LEU A 404 22.17 3.45 -2.25
C LEU A 404 21.54 4.51 -3.15
N ASN A 405 20.21 4.64 -3.16
CA ASN A 405 19.51 5.67 -3.93
C ASN A 405 19.74 7.10 -3.40
N ILE A 406 19.82 7.30 -2.07
CA ILE A 406 20.05 8.62 -1.48
C ILE A 406 21.45 9.11 -1.82
N ILE A 407 22.48 8.33 -1.47
CA ILE A 407 23.87 8.80 -1.57
C ILE A 407 24.33 8.94 -3.01
N THR A 408 23.70 8.27 -3.97
CA THR A 408 24.01 8.43 -5.41
C THR A 408 23.27 9.62 -6.04
N GLY A 409 22.45 10.34 -5.28
CA GLY A 409 21.71 11.53 -5.75
C GLY A 409 20.44 11.19 -6.55
N ASN A 410 19.92 9.98 -6.40
CA ASN A 410 18.80 9.45 -7.19
C ASN A 410 17.44 9.61 -6.50
N PHE A 411 17.40 9.78 -5.17
CA PHE A 411 16.16 10.03 -4.45
C PHE A 411 15.56 11.41 -4.80
N GLU A 412 14.28 11.42 -5.19
CA GLU A 412 13.52 12.61 -5.59
C GLU A 412 14.12 13.40 -6.78
N ALA A 413 15.09 12.81 -7.48
CA ALA A 413 15.64 13.34 -8.73
C ALA A 413 14.71 13.00 -9.91
N ARG A 414 14.67 13.87 -10.91
CA ARG A 414 13.89 13.63 -12.14
C ARG A 414 14.42 12.39 -12.87
N GLY A 415 13.58 11.38 -13.05
CA GLY A 415 13.97 10.07 -13.59
C GLY A 415 14.62 9.10 -12.59
N GLY A 416 14.74 9.49 -11.32
CA GLY A 416 15.27 8.66 -10.24
C GLY A 416 14.17 7.87 -9.52
N VAL A 417 14.25 7.82 -8.18
CA VAL A 417 13.26 7.15 -7.32
C VAL A 417 12.38 8.14 -6.59
N ILE A 418 11.10 7.80 -6.42
CA ILE A 418 10.11 8.60 -5.69
C ILE A 418 9.42 7.70 -4.67
N ASP A 419 9.26 8.17 -3.44
CA ASP A 419 8.41 7.48 -2.46
C ASP A 419 6.93 7.81 -2.70
N THR A 420 6.14 6.81 -3.06
CA THR A 420 4.73 6.99 -3.44
C THR A 420 3.83 7.40 -2.28
N GLU A 421 4.19 7.10 -1.03
CA GLU A 421 3.34 7.34 0.15
C GLU A 421 3.45 8.78 0.66
N ILE A 422 4.65 9.36 0.60
CA ILE A 422 4.85 10.77 0.99
C ILE A 422 4.33 11.74 -0.09
N VAL A 423 4.00 11.26 -1.29
CA VAL A 423 3.46 12.07 -2.40
C VAL A 423 1.98 11.82 -2.73
N LYS A 424 1.41 10.64 -2.42
CA LYS A 424 0.00 10.33 -2.75
C LYS A 424 -0.96 11.34 -2.12
N SER A 425 -2.11 11.62 -2.69
CA SER A 425 -3.05 12.52 -2.00
C SER A 425 -3.53 11.96 -0.65
N SER A 426 -3.71 12.84 0.33
CA SER A 426 -4.41 12.54 1.57
C SER A 426 -5.88 12.23 1.27
N LYS A 427 -6.41 11.18 1.89
CA LYS A 427 -7.81 10.75 1.82
C LYS A 427 -8.27 10.17 3.16
N GLY A 428 -9.58 9.99 3.31
CA GLY A 428 -10.19 9.35 4.48
C GLY A 428 -10.65 10.36 5.53
N GLY A 429 -9.82 11.35 5.87
CA GLY A 429 -10.18 12.40 6.83
C GLY A 429 -10.78 11.85 8.13
N THR A 430 -11.86 12.48 8.63
CA THR A 430 -12.56 12.00 9.84
C THR A 430 -13.39 10.74 9.59
N ALA A 431 -13.66 10.37 8.34
CA ALA A 431 -14.43 9.19 7.98
C ALA A 431 -13.72 7.90 8.42
N THR A 432 -12.39 7.88 8.41
CA THR A 432 -11.56 6.75 8.90
C THR A 432 -11.87 6.33 10.34
N GLY A 433 -12.45 7.23 11.15
CA GLY A 433 -12.76 6.97 12.55
C GLY A 433 -11.54 6.85 13.47
N ARG A 434 -10.32 7.08 12.99
CA ARG A 434 -9.09 6.93 13.81
C ARG A 434 -9.09 7.82 15.06
N TRP A 435 -9.79 8.95 15.02
CA TRP A 435 -9.93 9.85 16.16
C TRP A 435 -10.72 9.22 17.32
N PHE A 436 -11.53 8.18 17.10
CA PHE A 436 -12.15 7.43 18.20
C PHE A 436 -11.09 6.79 19.13
N ASN A 437 -9.92 6.45 18.59
CA ASN A 437 -8.85 5.87 19.40
C ASN A 437 -8.19 6.87 20.37
N THR A 438 -8.49 8.17 20.25
CA THR A 438 -8.02 9.19 21.21
C THR A 438 -8.97 9.35 22.41
N ARG A 439 -10.11 8.64 22.44
CA ARG A 439 -11.00 8.60 23.60
C ARG A 439 -10.26 8.04 24.82
N LYS A 440 -10.50 8.64 26.00
CA LYS A 440 -9.96 8.14 27.26
C LYS A 440 -10.83 6.99 27.75
N VAL A 441 -10.19 5.86 28.06
CA VAL A 441 -10.84 4.64 28.54
C VAL A 441 -10.18 4.17 29.82
N LYS A 442 -10.97 3.54 30.68
CA LYS A 442 -10.55 3.03 31.99
C LYS A 442 -10.46 1.52 31.99
N ARG A 443 -9.41 0.96 32.61
CA ARG A 443 -9.25 -0.49 32.85
C ARG A 443 -8.80 -0.72 34.28
N ILE A 444 -9.27 -1.81 34.88
CA ILE A 444 -8.81 -2.26 36.19
C ILE A 444 -7.66 -3.25 35.96
N ILE A 445 -6.47 -2.91 36.42
CA ILE A 445 -5.26 -3.70 36.27
C ILE A 445 -4.70 -3.96 37.66
N ASN A 446 -4.63 -5.23 38.05
CA ASN A 446 -4.19 -5.64 39.40
C ASN A 446 -4.91 -4.88 40.53
N GLY A 447 -6.21 -4.62 40.36
CA GLY A 447 -7.05 -3.89 41.32
C GLY A 447 -6.94 -2.36 41.26
N VAL A 448 -6.10 -1.81 40.37
CA VAL A 448 -5.93 -0.36 40.20
C VAL A 448 -6.63 0.11 38.93
N GLU A 449 -7.43 1.18 39.03
CA GLU A 449 -8.00 1.84 37.85
C GLU A 449 -6.92 2.65 37.13
N VAL A 450 -6.72 2.36 35.85
CA VAL A 450 -5.83 3.08 34.95
C VAL A 450 -6.66 3.73 33.85
N GLU A 451 -6.40 5.00 33.56
CA GLU A 451 -7.01 5.73 32.45
C GLU A 451 -5.95 6.10 31.41
N ALA A 452 -6.21 5.78 30.15
CA ALA A 452 -5.39 6.20 29.02
C ALA A 452 -6.21 6.21 27.72
N GLU A 453 -5.57 6.55 26.60
CA GLU A 453 -6.23 6.53 25.29
C GLU A 453 -6.54 5.09 24.86
N GLN A 454 -7.68 4.92 24.18
CA GLN A 454 -8.12 3.64 23.62
C GLN A 454 -7.05 2.99 22.72
N GLU A 455 -6.28 3.77 21.97
CA GLU A 455 -5.16 3.25 21.15
C GLU A 455 -4.13 2.45 21.97
N LYS A 456 -4.03 2.72 23.28
CA LYS A 456 -3.09 2.02 24.17
C LYS A 456 -3.51 0.58 24.48
N LEU A 457 -4.70 0.16 24.06
CA LEU A 457 -5.16 -1.24 24.14
C LEU A 457 -4.75 -2.09 22.92
N HIS A 458 -4.07 -1.49 21.94
CA HIS A 458 -3.70 -2.17 20.70
C HIS A 458 -2.78 -3.37 20.93
N TYR A 459 -3.23 -4.54 20.48
CA TYR A 459 -2.60 -5.82 20.77
C TYR A 459 -1.15 -5.95 20.27
N ALA A 460 -0.82 -5.50 19.06
CA ALA A 460 0.54 -5.64 18.52
C ALA A 460 1.51 -4.64 19.16
N ARG A 461 1.18 -3.34 19.07
CA ARG A 461 2.02 -2.22 19.54
C ARG A 461 2.34 -2.29 21.04
N TYR A 462 1.40 -2.77 21.84
CA TYR A 462 1.55 -2.84 23.30
C TYR A 462 1.62 -4.27 23.85
N GLY A 463 1.46 -5.30 23.01
CA GLY A 463 1.59 -6.72 23.39
C GLY A 463 2.94 -7.31 22.99
N ASP A 464 2.98 -8.33 22.12
CA ASP A 464 4.20 -9.08 21.81
C ASP A 464 5.11 -8.44 20.75
N TRP A 465 4.57 -7.55 19.92
CA TRP A 465 5.19 -7.12 18.68
C TRP A 465 5.28 -5.59 18.55
N PRO A 466 5.94 -4.88 19.49
CA PRO A 466 5.92 -3.41 19.54
C PRO A 466 6.64 -2.75 18.35
N ALA A 467 7.44 -3.51 17.59
CA ALA A 467 8.10 -3.07 16.37
C ALA A 467 7.34 -3.42 15.08
N ALA A 468 6.17 -4.06 15.17
CA ALA A 468 5.32 -4.28 14.00
C ALA A 468 4.59 -2.97 13.63
N TRP A 469 4.88 -2.44 12.43
CA TRP A 469 4.39 -1.13 12.01
C TRP A 469 3.04 -1.12 11.30
N ASP A 470 2.70 -2.20 10.61
CA ASP A 470 1.34 -2.41 10.13
C ASP A 470 0.66 -3.32 11.18
N ASP A 471 0.86 -4.65 11.12
CA ASP A 471 0.29 -5.62 12.08
C ASP A 471 1.10 -6.94 12.12
N VAL A 472 0.63 -7.95 12.88
CA VAL A 472 1.19 -9.32 12.86
C VAL A 472 0.07 -10.36 12.69
N VAL A 473 -0.51 -10.41 11.49
CA VAL A 473 -1.68 -11.27 11.19
C VAL A 473 -1.35 -12.77 11.34
N GLY A 474 -0.11 -13.18 11.08
CA GLY A 474 0.32 -14.57 11.26
C GLY A 474 0.33 -15.07 12.71
N ASP A 475 0.24 -14.18 13.71
CA ASP A 475 0.17 -14.53 15.13
C ASP A 475 -1.27 -14.59 15.67
N LEU A 476 -2.29 -14.32 14.82
CA LEU A 476 -3.70 -14.42 15.20
C LEU A 476 -4.08 -15.78 15.80
N PRO A 477 -3.63 -16.94 15.27
CA PRO A 477 -3.96 -18.23 15.86
C PRO A 477 -3.56 -18.32 17.34
N ARG A 478 -2.37 -17.84 17.68
CA ARG A 478 -1.88 -17.84 19.06
C ARG A 478 -2.74 -16.91 19.92
N MET A 479 -3.09 -15.72 19.43
CA MET A 479 -3.93 -14.77 20.17
C MET A 479 -5.34 -15.31 20.44
N ILE A 480 -5.93 -16.05 19.49
CA ILE A 480 -7.21 -16.75 19.70
C ILE A 480 -7.06 -17.86 20.76
N MET A 481 -5.94 -18.57 20.75
CA MET A 481 -5.71 -19.72 21.64
C MET A 481 -5.36 -19.30 23.06
N GLU A 482 -4.51 -18.31 23.23
CA GLU A 482 -3.87 -17.93 24.50
C GLU A 482 -4.41 -16.62 25.08
N GLY A 483 -5.09 -15.80 24.26
CA GLY A 483 -5.42 -14.42 24.59
C GLY A 483 -4.24 -13.47 24.40
N ILE A 484 -4.46 -12.22 24.82
CA ILE A 484 -3.52 -11.11 24.68
C ILE A 484 -3.19 -10.55 26.06
N GLU A 485 -1.92 -10.24 26.28
CA GLU A 485 -1.43 -9.49 27.44
C GLU A 485 -0.70 -8.25 26.94
N LEU A 486 -1.09 -7.07 27.43
CA LEU A 486 -0.38 -5.83 27.15
C LEU A 486 0.88 -5.78 28.03
N LYS A 487 2.04 -5.76 27.39
CA LYS A 487 3.38 -5.78 28.02
C LYS A 487 3.98 -4.39 28.15
N TYR A 488 3.47 -3.44 27.39
CA TYR A 488 3.99 -2.08 27.27
C TYR A 488 2.90 -1.02 27.49
N GLY A 489 3.33 0.21 27.76
CA GLY A 489 2.44 1.35 27.86
C GLY A 489 1.62 1.40 29.16
N PRO A 490 0.64 2.31 29.25
CA PRO A 490 -0.09 2.57 30.48
C PRO A 490 -0.94 1.38 30.94
N PHE A 491 -1.47 0.57 30.01
CA PHE A 491 -2.29 -0.60 30.32
C PHE A 491 -1.47 -1.89 30.51
N LYS A 492 -0.18 -1.79 30.81
CA LYS A 492 0.68 -2.96 31.07
C LYS A 492 0.07 -3.88 32.13
N GLY A 493 -0.02 -5.17 31.82
CA GLY A 493 -0.62 -6.22 32.67
C GLY A 493 -2.09 -6.47 32.39
N HIS A 494 -2.76 -5.64 31.58
CA HIS A 494 -4.13 -5.90 31.13
C HIS A 494 -4.18 -7.12 30.21
N LYS A 495 -5.15 -8.00 30.45
CA LYS A 495 -5.32 -9.26 29.71
C LYS A 495 -6.73 -9.39 29.17
N TYR A 496 -6.87 -9.84 27.94
CA TYR A 496 -8.16 -10.07 27.30
C TYR A 496 -8.08 -11.17 26.23
N PRO A 497 -9.16 -11.93 25.99
CA PRO A 497 -9.22 -12.89 24.89
C PRO A 497 -9.50 -12.20 23.56
N LEU A 498 -9.10 -12.82 22.45
CA LEU A 498 -9.66 -12.49 21.15
C LEU A 498 -10.94 -13.32 20.91
N ALA A 499 -12.11 -12.72 21.17
CA ALA A 499 -13.38 -13.42 21.20
C ALA A 499 -14.30 -13.14 20.01
N ALA A 500 -14.12 -12.02 19.32
CA ALA A 500 -14.85 -11.69 18.09
C ALA A 500 -13.88 -11.37 16.95
N TYR A 501 -14.17 -11.89 15.76
CA TYR A 501 -13.41 -11.67 14.56
C TYR A 501 -14.35 -11.33 13.40
N ILE A 502 -14.14 -10.17 12.80
CA ILE A 502 -14.81 -9.77 11.56
C ILE A 502 -13.76 -9.82 10.46
N LEU A 503 -13.93 -10.70 9.47
CA LEU A 503 -13.10 -10.75 8.28
C LEU A 503 -13.87 -10.20 7.09
N ARG A 504 -13.34 -9.18 6.44
CA ARG A 504 -13.88 -8.60 5.22
C ARG A 504 -12.88 -8.72 4.08
N THR A 505 -13.33 -9.14 2.89
CA THR A 505 -12.52 -9.25 1.65
C THR A 505 -11.12 -9.85 1.87
N GLY A 506 -11.04 -11.00 2.55
CA GLY A 506 -9.78 -11.63 2.91
C GLY A 506 -9.87 -13.15 2.97
N ASN A 507 -8.71 -13.80 2.92
CA ASN A 507 -8.60 -15.26 3.03
C ASN A 507 -7.48 -15.62 4.01
N THR A 508 -7.55 -15.03 5.20
CA THR A 508 -6.53 -15.08 6.25
C THR A 508 -6.08 -16.52 6.58
N LEU A 509 -6.98 -17.50 6.47
CA LEU A 509 -6.68 -18.93 6.61
C LEU A 509 -5.57 -19.40 5.66
N ILE A 510 -5.60 -18.94 4.41
CA ILE A 510 -4.68 -19.33 3.35
C ILE A 510 -3.47 -18.38 3.28
N THR A 511 -3.68 -17.08 3.52
CA THR A 511 -2.67 -16.07 3.21
C THR A 511 -1.81 -15.65 4.39
N ALA A 512 -2.28 -15.76 5.64
CA ALA A 512 -1.63 -15.10 6.77
C ALA A 512 -0.56 -15.92 7.51
N GLY A 513 -0.50 -17.23 7.29
CA GLY A 513 0.47 -18.08 7.96
C GLY A 513 0.15 -19.57 7.78
N PRO A 514 0.65 -20.44 8.67
CA PRO A 514 0.44 -21.87 8.57
C PRO A 514 -1.04 -22.22 8.71
N VAL A 515 -1.64 -22.70 7.61
CA VAL A 515 -3.08 -23.00 7.48
C VAL A 515 -3.61 -23.82 8.66
N TYR A 516 -2.89 -24.89 9.04
CA TYR A 516 -3.31 -25.80 10.11
C TYR A 516 -3.46 -25.10 11.48
N LYS A 517 -2.66 -24.08 11.79
CA LYS A 517 -2.80 -23.32 13.04
C LYS A 517 -4.06 -22.47 13.05
N PHE A 518 -4.41 -21.89 11.91
CA PHE A 518 -5.67 -21.15 11.77
C PHE A 518 -6.88 -22.08 11.89
N ILE A 519 -6.83 -23.27 11.29
CA ILE A 519 -7.88 -24.28 11.47
C ILE A 519 -8.05 -24.63 12.95
N GLU A 520 -6.95 -24.92 13.64
CA GLU A 520 -6.95 -25.21 15.07
C GLU A 520 -7.58 -24.06 15.88
N ALA A 521 -7.14 -22.82 15.63
CA ALA A 521 -7.65 -21.65 16.34
C ALA A 521 -9.14 -21.37 16.07
N PHE A 522 -9.60 -21.48 14.82
CA PHE A 522 -11.00 -21.23 14.47
C PHE A 522 -11.95 -22.32 14.97
N THR A 523 -11.45 -23.54 15.18
CA THR A 523 -12.24 -24.68 15.66
C THR A 523 -12.05 -24.96 17.16
N ALA A 524 -11.11 -24.29 17.82
CA ALA A 524 -10.84 -24.45 19.24
C ALA A 524 -12.07 -24.14 20.10
N LYS A 525 -12.37 -25.05 21.02
CA LYS A 525 -13.46 -24.92 22.00
C LYS A 525 -12.91 -24.76 23.41
N LYS A 526 -13.68 -24.09 24.25
CA LYS A 526 -13.51 -24.04 25.70
C LYS A 526 -14.08 -25.34 26.31
N PRO A 527 -13.81 -25.62 27.60
CA PRO A 527 -14.34 -26.81 28.27
C PRO A 527 -15.87 -26.93 28.28
N ASP A 528 -16.59 -25.81 28.18
CA ASP A 528 -18.06 -25.77 28.09
C ASP A 528 -18.62 -26.11 26.70
N GLY A 529 -17.75 -26.36 25.72
CA GLY A 529 -18.11 -26.69 24.34
C GLY A 529 -18.33 -25.47 23.43
N GLU A 530 -18.30 -24.24 23.95
CA GLU A 530 -18.33 -23.03 23.12
C GLU A 530 -16.98 -22.82 22.42
N TYR A 531 -17.00 -22.22 21.22
CA TYR A 531 -15.75 -21.83 20.55
C TYR A 531 -15.01 -20.75 21.35
N LYS A 532 -13.67 -20.79 21.34
CA LYS A 532 -12.83 -19.74 21.92
C LYS A 532 -13.07 -18.40 21.23
N LEU A 533 -13.05 -18.42 19.90
CA LEU A 533 -13.56 -17.34 19.08
C LEU A 533 -15.09 -17.42 19.06
N GLU A 534 -15.76 -16.71 19.96
CA GLU A 534 -17.21 -16.77 20.19
C GLU A 534 -18.05 -16.21 19.02
N LEU A 535 -17.48 -15.34 18.21
CA LEU A 535 -18.13 -14.78 17.02
C LEU A 535 -17.14 -14.66 15.86
N TYR A 536 -17.50 -15.23 14.71
CA TYR A 536 -16.80 -15.02 13.45
C TYR A 536 -17.77 -14.57 12.35
N VAL A 537 -17.60 -13.35 11.85
CA VAL A 537 -18.36 -12.80 10.72
C VAL A 537 -17.46 -12.72 9.48
N TYR A 538 -17.95 -13.20 8.36
CA TYR A 538 -17.28 -13.11 7.06
C TYR A 538 -18.07 -12.21 6.11
N ILE A 539 -17.42 -11.21 5.53
CA ILE A 539 -18.03 -10.19 4.66
C ILE A 539 -17.29 -10.19 3.33
N ASP A 540 -17.92 -10.67 2.27
CA ASP A 540 -17.29 -10.76 0.96
C ASP A 540 -18.32 -10.83 -0.17
N THR A 541 -17.83 -10.76 -1.40
CA THR A 541 -18.56 -11.02 -2.64
C THR A 541 -18.61 -12.51 -2.99
N ILE A 542 -17.61 -13.30 -2.57
CA ILE A 542 -17.48 -14.73 -2.86
C ILE A 542 -17.15 -15.50 -1.58
N LEU A 543 -17.55 -16.76 -1.50
CA LEU A 543 -17.23 -17.60 -0.35
C LEU A 543 -15.84 -18.25 -0.53
N LEU A 544 -14.85 -17.75 0.19
CA LEU A 544 -13.49 -18.31 0.25
C LEU A 544 -13.31 -19.28 1.42
N GLU A 545 -12.16 -19.96 1.48
CA GLU A 545 -11.84 -20.98 2.49
C GLU A 545 -11.99 -20.44 3.92
N SER A 546 -11.52 -19.21 4.19
CA SER A 546 -11.72 -18.52 5.46
C SER A 546 -13.20 -18.44 5.88
N GLY A 547 -14.12 -18.24 4.94
CA GLY A 547 -15.55 -18.08 5.21
C GLY A 547 -16.25 -19.37 5.64
N LEU A 548 -15.65 -20.55 5.37
CA LEU A 548 -16.20 -21.85 5.80
C LEU A 548 -16.23 -22.01 7.33
N TYR A 549 -15.46 -21.21 8.05
CA TYR A 549 -15.35 -21.21 9.50
C TYR A 549 -16.19 -20.12 10.17
N ALA A 550 -16.83 -19.25 9.40
CA ALA A 550 -17.64 -18.16 9.93
C ALA A 550 -18.97 -18.66 10.51
N ASP A 551 -19.50 -17.94 11.50
CA ASP A 551 -20.85 -18.14 12.01
C ASP A 551 -21.88 -17.43 11.13
N TYR A 552 -21.52 -16.26 10.60
CA TYR A 552 -22.35 -15.47 9.71
C TYR A 552 -21.56 -15.04 8.47
N ILE A 553 -22.20 -15.13 7.31
CA ILE A 553 -21.67 -14.64 6.04
C ILE A 553 -22.59 -13.53 5.53
N LEU A 554 -22.03 -12.35 5.23
CA LEU A 554 -22.77 -11.19 4.74
C LEU A 554 -22.35 -10.87 3.28
N PRO A 555 -23.31 -10.77 2.33
CA PRO A 555 -22.98 -10.43 0.95
C PRO A 555 -22.68 -8.93 0.82
N GLU A 556 -21.44 -8.60 0.51
CA GLU A 556 -21.02 -7.24 0.19
C GLU A 556 -21.23 -6.95 -1.30
N ALA A 557 -21.58 -5.72 -1.65
CA ALA A 557 -21.54 -5.22 -3.02
C ALA A 557 -20.10 -5.24 -3.55
N SER A 558 -19.88 -5.67 -4.78
CA SER A 558 -18.55 -5.64 -5.42
C SER A 558 -18.11 -4.23 -5.79
N TYR A 559 -16.86 -4.10 -6.22
CA TYR A 559 -16.24 -2.82 -6.56
C TYR A 559 -16.93 -2.04 -7.70
N LEU A 560 -17.75 -2.69 -8.53
CA LEU A 560 -18.56 -2.02 -9.57
C LEU A 560 -19.96 -1.59 -9.07
N GLU A 561 -20.32 -1.94 -7.83
CA GLU A 561 -21.63 -1.75 -7.21
C GLU A 561 -21.60 -0.79 -6.01
N ARG A 562 -20.41 -0.25 -5.68
CA ARG A 562 -20.16 0.57 -4.49
C ARG A 562 -19.18 1.70 -4.79
N MET A 563 -19.15 2.69 -3.91
CA MET A 563 -18.26 3.83 -3.97
C MET A 563 -17.12 3.74 -2.95
N SER A 564 -15.96 4.29 -3.32
CA SER A 564 -14.79 4.48 -2.45
C SER A 564 -13.72 5.30 -3.17
N LEU A 565 -12.50 5.37 -2.63
CA LEU A 565 -11.36 6.05 -3.22
C LEU A 565 -10.19 5.09 -3.42
N SER A 566 -9.58 5.13 -4.60
CA SER A 566 -8.44 4.28 -4.94
C SER A 566 -7.21 4.52 -4.04
N ASP A 567 -6.49 3.50 -3.57
CA ASP A 567 -5.17 3.60 -2.91
C ASP A 567 -4.02 3.35 -3.89
N ILE A 568 -3.96 4.18 -4.93
CA ILE A 568 -2.92 4.11 -5.96
C ILE A 568 -1.51 4.38 -5.42
N TYR A 569 -0.50 3.93 -6.17
CA TYR A 569 0.91 4.26 -5.95
C TYR A 569 1.38 5.25 -7.03
N PRO A 570 1.19 6.56 -6.82
CA PRO A 570 1.52 7.58 -7.82
C PRO A 570 2.86 8.23 -7.53
N THR A 571 3.40 8.96 -8.51
CA THR A 571 4.60 9.81 -8.35
C THR A 571 4.26 11.25 -7.92
N HIS A 572 2.98 11.64 -8.01
CA HIS A 572 2.44 12.95 -7.65
C HIS A 572 1.05 12.81 -7.00
N PRO A 573 0.49 13.87 -6.39
CA PRO A 573 -0.84 13.79 -5.81
C PRO A 573 -1.89 13.54 -6.90
N ILE A 574 -2.64 12.43 -6.75
CA ILE A 574 -3.72 11.99 -7.62
C ILE A 574 -4.76 11.28 -6.76
N ILE A 575 -6.05 11.41 -7.09
CA ILE A 575 -7.15 10.62 -6.50
C ILE A 575 -8.05 10.10 -7.62
N PHE A 576 -8.49 8.84 -7.51
CA PHE A 576 -9.59 8.29 -8.31
C PHE A 576 -10.79 7.94 -7.45
N LEU A 577 -11.96 8.24 -8.00
CA LEU A 577 -13.23 7.75 -7.49
C LEU A 577 -13.40 6.30 -7.95
N ARG A 578 -13.57 5.38 -7.00
CA ARG A 578 -14.30 4.15 -7.26
C ARG A 578 -15.76 4.52 -7.17
N ASP A 579 -16.45 4.50 -8.29
CA ASP A 579 -17.87 4.82 -8.38
C ASP A 579 -18.69 3.55 -8.61
N ALA A 580 -19.93 3.56 -8.11
CA ALA A 580 -20.90 2.51 -8.39
C ALA A 580 -21.40 2.66 -9.84
N VAL A 581 -21.05 1.70 -10.70
CA VAL A 581 -21.42 1.75 -12.12
C VAL A 581 -22.73 0.99 -12.40
N ILE A 582 -23.07 0.02 -11.57
CA ILE A 582 -24.35 -0.71 -11.56
C ILE A 582 -24.91 -0.77 -10.14
N GLU A 583 -26.19 -1.09 -10.00
CA GLU A 583 -26.79 -1.34 -8.68
C GLU A 583 -26.29 -2.66 -8.10
N PRO A 584 -26.21 -2.79 -6.76
CA PRO A 584 -25.90 -4.06 -6.10
C PRO A 584 -26.80 -5.19 -6.58
N LEU A 585 -26.20 -6.30 -7.02
CA LEU A 585 -26.94 -7.50 -7.42
C LEU A 585 -27.44 -8.27 -6.19
N PHE A 586 -28.59 -8.93 -6.36
CA PHE A 586 -29.24 -9.75 -5.33
C PHE A 586 -29.54 -8.93 -4.06
N GLU A 587 -29.25 -9.46 -2.87
CA GLU A 587 -29.38 -8.74 -1.61
C GLU A 587 -28.04 -8.18 -1.10
N SER A 588 -27.00 -8.07 -1.96
CA SER A 588 -25.74 -7.44 -1.58
C SER A 588 -25.94 -6.02 -1.08
N LYS A 589 -25.21 -5.62 -0.03
CA LYS A 589 -25.26 -4.27 0.55
C LYS A 589 -23.93 -3.53 0.37
N LYS A 590 -24.00 -2.20 0.28
CA LYS A 590 -22.80 -1.36 0.24
C LYS A 590 -22.11 -1.36 1.60
N PRO A 591 -20.79 -1.15 1.67
CA PRO A 591 -20.07 -1.12 2.95
C PRO A 591 -20.66 -0.12 3.96
N THR A 592 -21.07 1.06 3.48
CA THR A 592 -21.69 2.10 4.33
C THR A 592 -23.05 1.66 4.88
N ASP A 593 -23.82 0.89 4.11
CA ASP A 593 -25.10 0.33 4.58
C ASP A 593 -24.86 -0.69 5.70
N ILE A 594 -23.92 -1.62 5.49
CA ILE A 594 -23.56 -2.65 6.49
C ILE A 594 -23.06 -1.99 7.78
N MET A 595 -22.17 -1.00 7.65
CA MET A 595 -21.67 -0.21 8.79
C MET A 595 -22.81 0.44 9.57
N ASN A 596 -23.71 1.17 8.89
CA ASN A 596 -24.80 1.87 9.55
C ASN A 596 -25.83 0.91 10.17
N MET A 597 -26.13 -0.22 9.52
CA MET A 597 -27.02 -1.25 10.05
C MET A 597 -26.46 -1.85 11.34
N LEU A 598 -25.18 -2.24 11.35
CA LEU A 598 -24.51 -2.75 12.55
C LEU A 598 -24.41 -1.67 13.64
N ALA A 599 -23.96 -0.46 13.30
CA ALA A 599 -23.81 0.65 14.24
C ALA A 599 -25.12 0.97 14.95
N LYS A 600 -26.22 1.08 14.20
CA LYS A 600 -27.55 1.34 14.76
C LYS A 600 -28.00 0.22 15.70
N LYS A 601 -27.78 -1.03 15.30
CA LYS A 601 -28.22 -2.16 16.11
C LYS A 601 -27.38 -2.35 17.37
N ILE A 602 -26.08 -2.12 17.28
CA ILE A 602 -25.17 -2.08 18.44
C ILE A 602 -25.60 -0.97 19.40
N TYR A 603 -25.89 0.23 18.89
CA TYR A 603 -26.40 1.34 19.70
C TYR A 603 -27.67 0.95 20.48
N GLU A 604 -28.65 0.33 19.83
CA GLU A 604 -29.88 -0.15 20.50
C GLU A 604 -29.57 -1.12 21.66
N TYR A 605 -28.68 -2.08 21.44
CA TYR A 605 -28.28 -3.05 22.48
C TYR A 605 -27.42 -2.42 23.58
N GLU A 606 -26.49 -1.53 23.25
CA GLU A 606 -25.67 -0.83 24.25
C GLU A 606 -26.53 0.09 25.13
N MET A 607 -27.47 0.83 24.54
CA MET A 607 -28.42 1.64 25.31
C MET A 607 -29.26 0.78 26.25
N LYS A 608 -29.68 -0.42 25.82
CA LYS A 608 -30.44 -1.36 26.65
C LYS A 608 -29.60 -1.98 27.76
N GLU A 609 -28.37 -2.39 27.47
CA GLU A 609 -27.50 -3.13 28.40
C GLU A 609 -26.71 -2.22 29.36
N PHE A 610 -26.30 -1.04 28.89
CA PHE A 610 -25.41 -0.12 29.63
C PHE A 610 -26.05 1.24 29.94
N GLY A 611 -27.20 1.57 29.35
CA GLY A 611 -27.81 2.90 29.46
C GLY A 611 -27.08 4.00 28.68
N LYS A 612 -26.04 3.63 27.93
CA LYS A 612 -25.20 4.51 27.10
C LYS A 612 -24.57 3.70 25.96
N SER A 613 -24.11 4.36 24.91
CA SER A 613 -23.38 3.74 23.81
C SER A 613 -22.08 4.51 23.54
N ASP A 614 -21.08 3.85 22.94
CA ASP A 614 -19.89 4.51 22.41
C ASP A 614 -20.08 4.93 20.93
N ILE A 615 -21.17 4.47 20.31
CA ILE A 615 -21.57 4.81 18.94
C ILE A 615 -22.66 5.87 19.01
N MET A 616 -22.45 7.01 18.35
CA MET A 616 -23.46 8.07 18.31
C MET A 616 -24.16 8.14 16.95
N PRO A 617 -25.50 8.33 16.90
CA PRO A 617 -26.25 8.46 15.65
C PRO A 617 -25.66 9.50 14.67
N GLU A 618 -25.28 10.66 15.18
CA GLU A 618 -24.70 11.80 14.47
C GLU A 618 -23.28 11.54 13.94
N GLU A 619 -22.63 10.46 14.36
CA GLU A 619 -21.33 10.01 13.85
C GLU A 619 -21.47 8.95 12.75
N PHE A 620 -22.67 8.42 12.52
CA PHE A 620 -22.96 7.29 11.63
C PHE A 620 -24.17 7.58 10.72
N TRP A 621 -25.32 6.98 10.98
CA TRP A 621 -26.44 6.93 10.03
C TRP A 621 -27.18 8.26 9.86
N GLU A 622 -27.07 9.20 10.81
CA GLU A 622 -27.63 10.54 10.63
C GLU A 622 -26.71 11.44 9.78
N LYS A 623 -25.38 11.22 9.87
CA LYS A 623 -24.37 11.94 9.11
C LYS A 623 -24.17 11.38 7.71
N TYR A 624 -24.09 10.06 7.58
CA TYR A 624 -23.83 9.35 6.33
C TYR A 624 -25.12 8.63 5.90
N LYS A 625 -26.06 9.40 5.36
CA LYS A 625 -27.34 8.86 4.85
C LYS A 625 -27.14 8.11 3.54
N THR A 626 -26.12 8.49 2.78
CA THR A 626 -25.70 7.85 1.54
C THR A 626 -24.22 7.50 1.58
N GLU A 627 -23.80 6.58 0.72
CA GLU A 627 -22.38 6.28 0.52
C GLU A 627 -21.59 7.49 -0.01
N GLU A 628 -22.25 8.36 -0.78
CA GLU A 628 -21.66 9.60 -1.29
C GLU A 628 -21.32 10.60 -0.18
N ASP A 629 -22.15 10.71 0.88
CA ASP A 629 -21.84 11.55 2.05
C ASP A 629 -20.53 11.10 2.71
N PHE A 630 -20.33 9.79 2.84
CA PHE A 630 -19.13 9.21 3.43
C PHE A 630 -17.90 9.48 2.56
N VAL A 631 -18.00 9.24 1.24
CA VAL A 631 -16.88 9.46 0.31
C VAL A 631 -16.53 10.95 0.18
N ASN A 632 -17.51 11.86 0.23
CA ASN A 632 -17.26 13.30 0.27
C ASN A 632 -16.49 13.71 1.53
N GLU A 633 -16.80 13.14 2.70
CA GLU A 633 -16.00 13.37 3.92
C GLU A 633 -14.56 12.87 3.75
N MET A 634 -14.37 11.71 3.10
CA MET A 634 -13.02 11.20 2.80
C MET A 634 -12.20 12.14 1.90
N LEU A 635 -12.85 12.89 1.01
CA LEU A 635 -12.21 13.79 0.05
C LEU A 635 -11.87 15.18 0.63
N ARG A 636 -12.41 15.58 1.78
CA ARG A 636 -12.22 16.92 2.36
C ARG A 636 -10.76 17.29 2.64
N VAL A 637 -9.90 16.30 2.79
CA VAL A 637 -8.47 16.48 3.09
C VAL A 637 -7.57 16.46 1.85
N ALA A 638 -8.14 16.34 0.64
CA ALA A 638 -7.40 16.24 -0.61
C ALA A 638 -6.90 17.61 -1.12
N PRO A 639 -5.68 17.72 -1.71
CA PRO A 639 -4.67 16.67 -1.78
C PRO A 639 -3.92 16.52 -0.45
N GLY A 640 -3.99 17.49 0.46
CA GLY A 640 -3.39 17.43 1.79
C GLY A 640 -1.88 17.25 1.73
N ARG A 641 -1.22 17.94 0.79
CA ARG A 641 0.24 17.90 0.59
C ARG A 641 0.81 19.31 0.62
N PRO A 642 2.04 19.49 1.12
CA PRO A 642 2.67 20.80 1.17
C PRO A 642 3.04 21.27 -0.23
N ASN A 643 2.93 22.58 -0.47
CA ASN A 643 3.36 23.23 -1.71
C ASN A 643 4.89 23.36 -1.72
N VAL A 644 5.61 22.35 -2.20
CA VAL A 644 7.09 22.31 -2.13
C VAL A 644 7.71 21.59 -3.35
N GLY A 645 9.03 21.70 -3.46
CA GLY A 645 9.83 21.09 -4.51
C GLY A 645 10.13 22.05 -5.65
N ARG A 646 10.90 21.58 -6.64
CA ARG A 646 11.19 22.34 -7.86
C ARG A 646 10.84 21.57 -9.13
N PRO A 647 10.10 22.21 -10.05
CA PRO A 647 9.49 23.55 -9.92
C PRO A 647 8.32 23.54 -8.92
N LEU A 648 8.04 24.67 -8.26
CA LEU A 648 7.01 24.75 -7.22
C LEU A 648 5.61 24.47 -7.83
N PRO A 649 4.78 23.56 -7.27
CA PRO A 649 3.49 23.20 -7.85
C PRO A 649 2.57 24.40 -8.12
N TYR A 650 2.41 25.28 -7.13
CA TYR A 650 1.60 26.50 -7.22
C TYR A 650 2.46 27.71 -6.82
N PRO A 651 3.11 28.38 -7.80
CA PRO A 651 4.05 29.48 -7.53
C PRO A 651 3.43 30.70 -6.83
N ASN A 652 2.13 30.91 -6.99
CA ASN A 652 1.40 32.05 -6.40
C ASN A 652 0.91 31.76 -4.97
N LEU A 653 1.12 30.56 -4.45
CA LEU A 653 0.74 30.16 -3.10
C LEU A 653 1.99 30.01 -2.22
N PRO A 654 1.89 30.23 -0.91
CA PRO A 654 3.03 30.09 0.00
C PRO A 654 3.72 28.72 -0.10
N GLU A 655 5.04 28.69 -0.17
CA GLU A 655 5.84 27.45 -0.11
C GLU A 655 5.74 26.82 1.30
N GLY A 656 5.68 25.48 1.38
CA GLY A 656 5.58 24.74 2.64
C GLY A 656 4.17 24.59 3.22
N TYR A 657 3.19 25.36 2.73
CA TYR A 657 1.81 25.30 3.23
C TYR A 657 1.08 24.07 2.71
N THR A 658 0.27 23.43 3.56
CA THR A 658 -0.55 22.28 3.17
C THR A 658 -1.71 22.74 2.28
N LEU A 659 -1.78 22.19 1.07
CA LEU A 659 -2.81 22.49 0.09
C LEU A 659 -4.02 21.57 0.25
N ILE A 660 -5.22 22.15 0.26
CA ILE A 660 -6.50 21.46 0.26
C ILE A 660 -7.38 22.10 -0.81
N GLY A 661 -8.01 21.29 -1.65
CA GLY A 661 -8.97 21.73 -2.65
C GLY A 661 -8.70 21.20 -4.06
N THR A 662 -9.60 21.51 -4.97
CA THR A 662 -9.50 21.15 -6.40
C THR A 662 -8.27 21.80 -7.03
N PRO A 663 -7.61 21.14 -8.00
CA PRO A 663 -6.51 21.73 -8.75
C PRO A 663 -6.83 23.13 -9.31
N GLU A 664 -8.03 23.33 -9.84
CA GLU A 664 -8.47 24.60 -10.43
C GLU A 664 -8.61 25.71 -9.40
N SER A 665 -9.23 25.43 -8.23
CA SER A 665 -9.36 26.45 -7.19
C SER A 665 -8.01 26.91 -6.64
N LEU A 666 -7.05 25.99 -6.52
CA LEU A 666 -5.67 26.30 -6.12
C LEU A 666 -4.93 27.08 -7.21
N GLU A 667 -5.09 26.70 -8.49
CA GLU A 667 -4.48 27.39 -9.62
C GLU A 667 -4.95 28.85 -9.75
N GLU A 668 -6.25 29.05 -9.61
CA GLU A 668 -6.93 30.33 -9.84
C GLU A 668 -6.91 31.22 -8.59
N GLY A 669 -6.32 30.75 -7.49
CA GLY A 669 -6.22 31.51 -6.24
C GLY A 669 -7.56 31.69 -5.51
N ARG A 670 -8.58 30.89 -5.81
CA ARG A 670 -9.86 30.86 -5.07
C ARG A 670 -9.69 30.10 -3.76
N VAL A 671 -8.90 30.66 -2.86
CA VAL A 671 -8.44 29.99 -1.63
C VAL A 671 -8.56 30.88 -0.41
N LYS A 672 -8.69 30.24 0.75
CA LYS A 672 -8.47 30.84 2.07
C LYS A 672 -7.12 30.38 2.61
N ILE A 673 -6.28 31.32 3.05
CA ILE A 673 -4.99 31.05 3.69
C ILE A 673 -5.15 31.20 5.21
N ASP A 674 -4.61 30.24 5.96
CA ASP A 674 -4.52 30.25 7.42
C ASP A 674 -3.04 30.06 7.78
N ASP A 675 -2.37 31.18 8.11
CA ASP A 675 -0.94 31.24 8.40
C ASP A 675 -0.58 30.56 9.74
N GLU A 676 -1.51 30.51 10.70
CA GLU A 676 -1.31 29.84 11.97
C GLU A 676 -1.22 28.32 11.78
N LYS A 677 -2.13 27.75 10.97
CA LYS A 677 -2.13 26.32 10.66
C LYS A 677 -1.22 25.96 9.49
N LYS A 678 -0.68 26.96 8.78
CA LYS A 678 0.06 26.80 7.53
C LYS A 678 -0.73 26.00 6.49
N THR A 679 -1.99 26.40 6.26
CA THR A 679 -2.89 25.73 5.31
C THR A 679 -3.44 26.69 4.27
N VAL A 680 -3.59 26.20 3.04
CA VAL A 680 -4.32 26.86 1.95
C VAL A 680 -5.50 25.98 1.58
N THR A 681 -6.72 26.52 1.67
CA THR A 681 -7.95 25.77 1.42
C THR A 681 -8.75 26.42 0.29
N GLY A 682 -8.83 25.75 -0.84
CA GLY A 682 -9.72 26.09 -1.96
C GLY A 682 -11.08 25.38 -1.86
N GLU A 683 -11.70 25.16 -3.01
CA GLU A 683 -12.95 24.41 -3.12
C GLU A 683 -12.68 22.92 -2.88
N TYR A 684 -13.44 22.26 -2.01
CA TYR A 684 -13.20 20.84 -1.72
C TYR A 684 -13.42 19.97 -2.95
N VAL A 685 -12.58 18.93 -3.10
CA VAL A 685 -12.84 17.84 -4.03
C VAL A 685 -14.09 17.09 -3.54
N THR A 686 -15.04 16.85 -4.44
CA THR A 686 -16.27 16.10 -4.17
C THR A 686 -16.44 14.95 -5.16
N VAL A 687 -17.33 14.01 -4.86
CA VAL A 687 -17.76 12.96 -5.79
C VAL A 687 -18.30 13.58 -7.08
N GLU A 688 -19.12 14.62 -6.98
CA GLU A 688 -19.65 15.32 -8.15
C GLU A 688 -18.53 15.93 -9.01
N TYR A 689 -17.54 16.56 -8.38
CA TYR A 689 -16.35 17.06 -9.07
C TYR A 689 -15.63 15.89 -9.79
N LEU A 690 -15.34 14.79 -9.10
CA LEU A 690 -14.64 13.66 -9.72
C LEU A 690 -15.43 13.07 -10.90
N ARG A 691 -16.77 12.95 -10.81
CA ARG A 691 -17.62 12.50 -11.92
C ARG A 691 -17.53 13.43 -13.13
N LYS A 692 -17.52 14.75 -12.92
CA LYS A 692 -17.33 15.75 -13.99
C LYS A 692 -15.94 15.68 -14.62
N HIS A 693 -14.94 15.23 -13.86
CA HIS A 693 -13.54 15.10 -14.28
C HIS A 693 -13.15 13.65 -14.54
N TYR A 694 -14.03 12.88 -15.19
CA TYR A 694 -13.77 11.51 -15.67
C TYR A 694 -13.30 10.53 -14.58
N GLY A 695 -13.74 10.73 -13.33
CA GLY A 695 -13.44 9.88 -12.18
C GLY A 695 -12.12 10.18 -11.47
N GLY A 696 -11.44 11.31 -11.74
CA GLY A 696 -10.16 11.60 -11.10
C GLY A 696 -9.79 13.08 -10.96
N ALA A 697 -8.80 13.34 -10.10
CA ALA A 697 -8.17 14.65 -9.88
C ALA A 697 -6.65 14.50 -9.80
N PHE A 698 -5.89 15.45 -10.34
CA PHE A 698 -4.42 15.44 -10.38
C PHE A 698 -3.87 16.84 -10.09
N TRP A 699 -2.86 16.91 -9.24
CA TRP A 699 -2.20 18.17 -8.89
C TRP A 699 -0.80 18.24 -9.54
N PRO A 700 -0.24 19.44 -9.78
CA PRO A 700 1.08 19.59 -10.38
C PRO A 700 2.16 18.79 -9.64
N MET A 701 2.99 18.08 -10.39
CA MET A 701 4.15 17.33 -9.92
C MET A 701 5.33 18.27 -9.65
N SER A 702 6.22 17.85 -8.75
CA SER A 702 7.48 18.52 -8.43
C SER A 702 8.55 17.51 -7.99
N TRP A 703 9.82 17.88 -8.08
CA TRP A 703 10.97 17.07 -7.64
C TRP A 703 11.71 17.75 -6.50
N TYR A 704 12.69 17.05 -5.91
CA TYR A 704 13.48 17.56 -4.78
C TYR A 704 12.61 18.07 -3.62
N ARG A 705 11.51 17.38 -3.32
CA ARG A 705 10.51 17.83 -2.36
C ARG A 705 10.95 17.69 -0.90
N TYR A 706 12.17 17.22 -0.65
CA TYR A 706 12.81 17.12 0.66
C TYR A 706 13.54 18.40 1.11
N ARG A 707 13.47 19.46 0.29
CA ARG A 707 14.07 20.76 0.59
C ARG A 707 13.11 21.90 0.28
N GLU A 708 13.28 22.99 0.99
CA GLU A 708 12.54 24.26 0.83
C GLU A 708 13.54 25.40 0.63
N TRP A 709 13.11 26.44 -0.07
CA TRP A 709 13.91 27.64 -0.23
C TRP A 709 13.90 28.47 1.06
N ASP A 710 15.08 28.89 1.51
CA ASP A 710 15.24 29.82 2.62
C ASP A 710 15.55 31.21 2.08
N GLU A 711 14.54 32.08 2.06
CA GLU A 711 14.70 33.46 1.53
C GLU A 711 15.71 34.29 2.33
N GLU A 712 15.83 34.07 3.64
CA GLU A 712 16.76 34.83 4.48
C GLU A 712 18.22 34.44 4.18
N LYS A 713 18.47 33.15 3.95
CA LYS A 713 19.81 32.61 3.71
C LYS A 713 20.18 32.52 2.25
N GLN A 714 19.24 32.73 1.33
CA GLN A 714 19.40 32.55 -0.11
C GLN A 714 19.99 31.16 -0.45
N ASP A 715 19.52 30.14 0.26
CA ASP A 715 20.01 28.77 0.16
C ASP A 715 18.88 27.78 0.46
N TRP A 716 19.09 26.53 0.07
CA TRP A 716 18.18 25.43 0.35
C TRP A 716 18.36 24.89 1.77
N LYS A 717 17.25 24.68 2.47
CA LYS A 717 17.24 24.02 3.79
C LYS A 717 16.47 22.70 3.76
N PRO A 718 16.77 21.78 4.69
CA PRO A 718 15.91 20.62 4.91
C PRO A 718 14.48 21.04 5.25
N GLY A 719 13.51 20.36 4.66
CA GLY A 719 12.09 20.70 4.79
C GLY A 719 11.22 19.90 3.83
N GLY A 720 9.98 20.35 3.61
CA GLY A 720 9.11 19.82 2.57
C GLY A 720 8.32 18.58 2.96
N ILE A 721 8.30 17.56 2.09
CA ILE A 721 7.38 16.41 2.23
C ILE A 721 7.84 15.35 3.25
N ILE A 722 9.04 15.49 3.80
CA ILE A 722 9.62 14.49 4.70
C ILE A 722 8.90 14.52 6.06
N LYS A 723 8.38 13.36 6.47
CA LYS A 723 7.54 13.21 7.69
C LYS A 723 8.30 12.64 8.88
N THR A 724 9.60 12.87 8.94
CA THR A 724 10.50 12.39 10.01
C THR A 724 10.51 13.33 11.21
N LYS A 725 11.18 12.92 12.30
CA LYS A 725 11.29 13.71 13.55
C LYS A 725 12.08 14.99 13.33
N THR A 726 13.14 14.91 12.54
CA THR A 726 14.09 16.00 12.24
C THR A 726 13.77 16.77 10.95
N LYS A 727 12.74 16.35 10.20
CA LYS A 727 12.42 16.85 8.84
C LYS A 727 13.53 16.61 7.80
N LYS A 728 14.51 15.75 8.13
CA LYS A 728 15.58 15.27 7.26
C LYS A 728 15.40 13.79 6.90
N LEU A 729 16.21 13.30 5.98
CA LEU A 729 16.37 11.86 5.71
C LEU A 729 17.12 11.22 6.90
N GLU A 730 16.49 10.33 7.66
CA GLU A 730 17.01 9.83 8.95
C GLU A 730 17.71 8.46 8.81
N LEU A 731 19.04 8.45 8.92
CA LEU A 731 19.84 7.23 9.09
C LEU A 731 20.14 6.91 10.56
N HIS A 732 19.80 7.83 11.45
CA HIS A 732 19.56 7.55 12.87
C HIS A 732 18.07 7.23 13.07
N PHE A 733 17.77 6.01 13.50
CA PHE A 733 16.43 5.44 13.56
C PHE A 733 15.67 5.82 14.84
N TYR A 734 15.20 7.08 14.92
CA TYR A 734 14.41 7.58 16.07
C TYR A 734 13.14 6.77 16.36
N THR A 735 12.57 6.12 15.36
CA THR A 735 11.43 5.20 15.56
C THR A 735 11.82 4.05 16.49
N TYR A 736 13.03 3.52 16.35
CA TYR A 736 13.55 2.45 17.20
C TYR A 736 13.88 2.93 18.60
N GLU A 737 14.37 4.17 18.78
CA GLU A 737 14.50 4.76 20.12
C GLU A 737 13.17 4.77 20.88
N GLY A 738 12.08 5.14 20.21
CA GLY A 738 10.74 5.15 20.80
C GLY A 738 10.30 3.76 21.28
N ILE A 739 10.62 2.71 20.52
CA ILE A 739 10.31 1.32 20.90
C ILE A 739 11.24 0.86 22.03
N ASN A 740 12.54 1.19 21.95
CA ASN A 740 13.52 0.88 22.99
C ASN A 740 13.13 1.51 24.34
N LYS A 741 12.53 2.70 24.32
CA LYS A 741 11.97 3.33 25.52
C LYS A 741 10.86 2.48 26.14
N LEU A 742 9.88 2.03 25.35
CA LEU A 742 8.81 1.14 25.83
C LEU A 742 9.36 -0.16 26.43
N VAL A 743 10.34 -0.77 25.77
CA VAL A 743 10.98 -2.02 26.23
C VAL A 743 11.75 -1.78 27.54
N THR A 744 12.53 -0.71 27.61
CA THR A 744 13.30 -0.36 28.82
C THR A 744 12.39 -0.07 30.02
N GLU A 745 11.34 0.74 29.83
CA GLU A 745 10.38 1.09 30.90
C GLU A 745 9.57 -0.13 31.38
N SER A 746 9.25 -1.06 30.47
CA SER A 746 8.52 -2.28 30.85
C SER A 746 9.40 -3.34 31.50
N GLY A 747 10.70 -3.38 31.21
CA GLY A 747 11.58 -4.50 31.54
C GLY A 747 11.27 -5.79 30.78
N VAL A 748 10.43 -5.74 29.74
CA VAL A 748 9.99 -6.91 28.98
C VAL A 748 10.56 -6.87 27.56
N VAL A 749 11.58 -7.69 27.31
CA VAL A 749 12.17 -7.79 25.97
C VAL A 749 11.25 -8.61 25.03
N PRO A 750 10.91 -8.10 23.83
CA PRO A 750 10.08 -8.82 22.86
C PRO A 750 10.60 -10.22 22.56
N PRO A 751 9.73 -11.23 22.32
CA PRO A 751 10.15 -12.60 22.08
C PRO A 751 11.14 -12.76 20.92
N SER A 752 10.95 -12.03 19.82
CA SER A 752 11.86 -12.08 18.67
C SER A 752 13.25 -11.54 18.98
N TRP A 753 13.34 -10.49 19.80
CA TRP A 753 14.63 -9.88 20.15
C TRP A 753 15.42 -10.78 21.08
N ARG A 754 14.77 -11.39 22.09
CA ARG A 754 15.42 -12.37 22.98
C ARG A 754 16.02 -13.55 22.22
N LYS A 755 15.32 -14.05 21.20
CA LYS A 755 15.83 -15.12 20.33
C LYS A 755 17.08 -14.71 19.54
N LEU A 756 17.24 -13.42 19.25
CA LEU A 756 18.42 -12.85 18.58
C LEU A 756 19.49 -12.38 19.58
N GLY A 757 19.27 -12.54 20.89
CA GLY A 757 20.16 -12.00 21.93
C GLY A 757 20.13 -10.47 22.03
N TRP A 758 19.09 -9.82 21.52
CA TRP A 758 18.93 -8.36 21.56
C TRP A 758 18.10 -7.94 22.77
N GLU A 759 18.61 -6.94 23.50
CA GLU A 759 17.86 -6.25 24.56
C GLU A 759 17.19 -4.98 24.04
N LYS A 760 17.78 -4.35 23.01
CA LYS A 760 17.33 -3.13 22.33
C LYS A 760 17.54 -3.26 20.84
N LEU A 761 16.73 -2.56 20.06
CA LEU A 761 16.97 -2.37 18.63
C LEU A 761 18.15 -1.43 18.39
N PRO A 762 19.00 -1.71 17.39
CA PRO A 762 20.06 -0.81 16.96
C PRO A 762 19.46 0.48 16.36
N THR A 763 19.96 1.65 16.73
CA THR A 763 19.43 2.97 16.28
C THR A 763 20.11 3.49 15.02
N SER A 764 20.95 2.70 14.38
CA SER A 764 21.64 3.01 13.13
C SER A 764 21.88 1.71 12.35
N PHE A 765 22.85 1.64 11.44
CA PHE A 765 23.11 0.43 10.68
C PHE A 765 23.35 -0.79 11.58
N TYR A 766 22.77 -1.91 11.18
CA TYR A 766 23.01 -3.21 11.77
C TYR A 766 23.01 -4.27 10.68
N TRP A 767 23.68 -5.38 10.97
CA TRP A 767 23.64 -6.56 10.14
C TRP A 767 23.15 -7.73 10.99
N PHE A 768 22.42 -8.64 10.36
CA PHE A 768 22.08 -9.91 10.96
C PHE A 768 22.21 -11.00 9.92
N GLU A 769 22.77 -12.12 10.33
CA GLU A 769 22.81 -13.31 9.50
C GLU A 769 21.40 -13.87 9.33
N THR A 770 21.02 -14.16 8.10
CA THR A 770 19.96 -15.11 7.84
C THR A 770 20.46 -16.47 8.26
N VAL A 771 20.15 -16.87 9.50
CA VAL A 771 20.47 -18.22 10.02
C VAL A 771 19.85 -19.31 9.13
N TRP A 772 18.77 -18.98 8.44
CA TRP A 772 18.22 -19.83 7.39
C TRP A 772 19.00 -19.63 6.08
N ASN A 773 19.87 -20.58 5.79
CA ASN A 773 20.48 -20.80 4.48
C ASN A 773 20.28 -22.28 4.17
N TYR A 774 19.49 -22.62 3.16
CA TYR A 774 19.15 -24.02 2.88
C TYR A 774 20.37 -24.91 2.60
N TYR A 775 21.51 -24.32 2.18
CA TYR A 775 22.75 -25.06 1.97
C TYR A 775 23.46 -25.42 3.28
N THR A 776 23.23 -24.67 4.35
CA THR A 776 23.88 -24.87 5.66
C THR A 776 22.91 -25.25 6.77
N ASN A 777 21.60 -25.19 6.52
CA ASN A 777 20.58 -25.63 7.47
C ASN A 777 20.56 -27.17 7.55
N PRO A 778 20.96 -27.77 8.69
CA PRO A 778 21.07 -29.22 8.82
C PRO A 778 19.74 -29.95 8.60
N GLU A 779 18.61 -29.31 8.91
CA GLU A 779 17.29 -29.91 8.75
C GLU A 779 16.83 -29.97 7.28
N TYR A 780 17.39 -29.11 6.43
CA TYR A 780 17.02 -28.97 5.02
C TYR A 780 18.08 -29.50 4.04
N VAL A 781 19.30 -29.79 4.51
CA VAL A 781 20.40 -30.27 3.66
C VAL A 781 20.02 -31.51 2.84
N LYS A 782 19.15 -32.37 3.38
CA LYS A 782 18.63 -33.58 2.72
C LYS A 782 17.70 -33.31 1.53
N TYR A 783 17.12 -32.12 1.45
CA TYR A 783 16.18 -31.74 0.39
C TYR A 783 16.84 -30.94 -0.74
N ARG A 784 18.15 -30.69 -0.64
CA ARG A 784 18.91 -29.82 -1.55
C ARG A 784 18.76 -30.21 -3.03
N ASP A 785 18.77 -31.50 -3.32
CA ASP A 785 18.73 -31.99 -4.70
C ASP A 785 17.28 -32.12 -5.23
N GLU A 786 16.30 -32.31 -4.34
CA GLU A 786 14.87 -32.44 -4.68
C GLU A 786 14.19 -31.06 -4.85
N TYR A 787 14.62 -30.07 -4.09
CA TYR A 787 14.02 -28.73 -4.05
C TYR A 787 15.08 -27.62 -4.11
N PRO A 788 15.84 -27.51 -5.22
CA PRO A 788 16.94 -26.54 -5.36
C PRO A 788 16.50 -25.07 -5.31
N PHE A 789 15.19 -24.81 -5.32
CA PHE A 789 14.58 -23.47 -5.32
C PHE A 789 13.56 -23.26 -4.20
N GLN A 790 13.51 -24.11 -3.17
CA GLN A 790 12.58 -23.90 -2.06
C GLN A 790 12.99 -22.67 -1.25
N LEU A 791 11.98 -21.79 -1.06
CA LEU A 791 11.99 -20.58 -0.23
C LEU A 791 11.96 -20.90 1.26
#